data_AF-A0A8H7H3R5-F1
#
_entry.id   AF-A0A8H7H3R5-F1
#
_cell.length_a   1.000
_cell.length_b   1.000
_cell.length_c   1.000
_cell.angle_alpha   90.00
_cell.angle_beta   90.00
_cell.angle_gamma   90.00
#
_symmetry.space_group_name_H-M   'P 1'
#
loop_
_entity.id
_entity.type
_entity.pdbx_description
1 polymer ?
#
loop_
_entity_poly.entity_id
_entity_poly.type
_entity_poly.pdbx_seq_one_letter_code
_entity_poly.pdbx_strand_id
1 'polypeptide(L)'
;MQSATPKLIFDTDANDVLALLLLLASNEAELALITVTFGNTELKHAYTNVLKVYQLVLDHLERYPGDRNRFPNLKSKPKVCSGATGPLSGVPHLAQYFHGPDGLSDISTTHPEFNVRDPSVLSEVIEESETAAEDAIIELLSESPEDSVTVVAVGPLTNIARVWVKNPTALRRARRIVVMGGALDVPGNTSATAEFNFFADPQSAAMIMDAAKSESINLLLAPLDITTQHGIPYTHLIDPNLLSGPLVNGSELLQTMTPLRAFTSAFLYRVRRVTRELGIPDVFDMHDPLAVWAGLVHATLPRNAPLLEGWGVEKRDFVIECAGQYTKGMCVVDRRGTTDETGGVRSIDGVQGVDKAKTKPALGVKVLTSTPGLSTLENLMVEKLFWDLRKRTTELLFLLTTHPNKYMIFLLPNTTMLGSKSRNFGSKMVYGPTSSTAFKKHNSPALRPRPQPQPRALHSTGALDTGTAPLPSTATPLHKIIHGSIRAKGPISVAQYMQMCLSHPVEGYYMKGEPIGAQGDFVTSPEISQLFGELVGIWLVSQWLERGMNRPIQVVELGPGRGTLMDDMLRTIESIGQTRGRVQAVHLVETSAKLREEQKSRLSARIPAELLHWYDRIEDVPNNADVYTLLVAHEFFDAVPIHIIKTGQKTPGGFQEILVDIDRTAQILSDSSPSLVNNPSLLANNSPAKPQSPGFRYVLSGQSSPLARTLGESSARFSQVPEGHRIEVSPSSWAIVRGVGDLIGKGGGAGLVIDYGDDRAFGASFRGFHKHKLVDVFHQPGFCDLTANVDFAYLKEALKFTSTTSHGPITQHAFLAKMGAPIRLHRLLQGAKDDETRERLKKGAARLIDLAGMGGQYKVMGITSGEKQEQVYPFGYDSSERQTKQA
;
A
#
# COMPACT_ATOMS: atom_id res chain seq x y z
N MET A 1 9.70 -10.06 -52.29
CA MET A 1 9.25 -8.77 -51.72
C MET A 1 9.75 -8.72 -50.29
N GLN A 2 10.61 -7.76 -49.92
CA GLN A 2 10.95 -7.56 -48.51
C GLN A 2 9.63 -7.23 -47.79
N SER A 3 9.24 -8.08 -46.84
CA SER A 3 8.08 -7.83 -45.99
C SER A 3 8.26 -6.47 -45.32
N ALA A 4 7.38 -5.51 -45.60
CA ALA A 4 7.38 -4.24 -44.87
C ALA A 4 7.31 -4.52 -43.36
N THR A 5 8.08 -3.77 -42.57
CA THR A 5 8.02 -3.84 -41.10
C THR A 5 6.57 -3.57 -40.67
N PRO A 6 5.98 -4.39 -39.77
CA PRO A 6 4.62 -4.14 -39.32
C PRO A 6 4.55 -2.81 -38.57
N LYS A 7 3.46 -2.09 -38.77
CA LYS A 7 3.22 -0.81 -38.08
C LYS A 7 2.44 -1.03 -36.78
N LEU A 8 2.69 -0.17 -35.81
CA LEU A 8 2.05 -0.18 -34.51
C LEU A 8 1.46 1.19 -34.17
N ILE A 9 0.22 1.18 -33.67
CA ILE A 9 -0.46 2.31 -33.05
C ILE A 9 -0.45 2.11 -31.54
N PHE A 10 -0.02 3.12 -30.78
CA PHE A 10 0.01 3.10 -29.32
C PHE A 10 -0.99 4.11 -28.75
N ASP A 11 -2.02 3.63 -28.06
CA ASP A 11 -3.07 4.46 -27.43
C ASP A 11 -2.90 4.44 -25.90
N THR A 12 -2.60 5.60 -25.30
CA THR A 12 -2.01 5.74 -23.94
C THR A 12 -2.65 6.87 -23.11
N ASP A 13 -2.52 6.84 -21.77
CA ASP A 13 -3.26 7.75 -20.86
C ASP A 13 -2.44 8.55 -19.83
N ALA A 14 -1.10 8.37 -19.75
CA ALA A 14 -0.09 9.22 -19.07
C ALA A 14 1.03 8.42 -18.37
N ASN A 15 0.71 7.22 -17.87
CA ASN A 15 1.56 6.49 -16.91
C ASN A 15 2.34 5.34 -17.54
N ASP A 16 2.12 5.15 -18.83
CA ASP A 16 2.68 4.06 -19.63
C ASP A 16 4.16 4.28 -19.98
N VAL A 17 4.92 4.99 -19.14
CA VAL A 17 6.33 5.36 -19.37
C VAL A 17 7.16 4.14 -19.73
N LEU A 18 7.06 3.06 -18.95
CA LEU A 18 7.83 1.84 -19.20
C LEU A 18 7.37 1.15 -20.49
N ALA A 19 6.09 1.26 -20.85
CA ALA A 19 5.54 0.68 -22.06
C ALA A 19 5.98 1.46 -23.32
N LEU A 20 5.96 2.80 -23.26
CA LEU A 20 6.49 3.67 -24.32
C LEU A 20 8.00 3.51 -24.48
N LEU A 21 8.76 3.47 -23.38
CA LEU A 21 10.19 3.19 -23.42
C LEU A 21 10.47 1.81 -24.03
N LEU A 22 9.67 0.79 -23.71
CA LEU A 22 9.78 -0.53 -24.31
C LEU A 22 9.53 -0.48 -25.82
N LEU A 23 8.49 0.25 -26.29
CA LEU A 23 8.24 0.47 -27.71
C LEU A 23 9.41 1.16 -28.42
N LEU A 24 9.95 2.23 -27.81
CA LEU A 24 11.11 2.94 -28.34
C LEU A 24 12.34 2.02 -28.46
N ALA A 25 12.50 1.10 -27.51
CA ALA A 25 13.60 0.13 -27.45
C ALA A 25 13.39 -1.15 -28.29
N SER A 26 12.25 -1.28 -28.96
CA SER A 26 11.84 -2.48 -29.70
C SER A 26 11.96 -2.29 -31.21
N ASN A 27 12.30 -3.35 -31.94
CA ASN A 27 12.51 -3.33 -33.41
C ASN A 27 11.54 -4.26 -34.15
N GLU A 28 10.67 -4.96 -33.42
CA GLU A 28 9.69 -5.92 -33.93
C GLU A 28 8.59 -5.24 -34.75
N ALA A 29 8.29 -3.98 -34.46
CA ALA A 29 7.33 -3.15 -35.18
C ALA A 29 7.77 -1.68 -35.21
N GLU A 30 7.37 -0.99 -36.29
CA GLU A 30 7.52 0.46 -36.44
C GLU A 30 6.42 1.17 -35.64
N LEU A 31 6.80 1.96 -34.64
CA LEU A 31 5.86 2.85 -33.95
C LEU A 31 5.48 4.00 -34.89
N ALA A 32 4.26 3.95 -35.43
CA ALA A 32 3.81 4.88 -36.48
C ALA A 32 2.92 6.01 -35.94
N LEU A 33 2.14 5.74 -34.90
CA LEU A 33 1.18 6.68 -34.33
C LEU A 33 1.08 6.49 -32.80
N ILE A 34 1.09 7.59 -32.07
CA ILE A 34 0.78 7.66 -30.65
C ILE A 34 -0.49 8.50 -30.50
N THR A 35 -1.53 7.92 -29.90
CA THR A 35 -2.75 8.63 -29.54
C THR A 35 -2.85 8.72 -28.03
N VAL A 36 -3.18 9.91 -27.53
CA VAL A 36 -3.24 10.15 -26.09
C VAL A 36 -4.69 10.37 -25.67
N THR A 37 -5.12 9.74 -24.60
CA THR A 37 -6.44 9.97 -23.99
C THR A 37 -6.30 10.41 -22.53
N PHE A 38 -7.42 10.77 -21.90
CA PHE A 38 -7.47 10.92 -20.45
C PHE A 38 -7.37 9.55 -19.77
N GLY A 39 -7.03 9.55 -18.49
CA GLY A 39 -7.16 8.36 -17.67
C GLY A 39 -6.57 8.61 -16.30
N ASN A 40 -5.40 8.07 -16.02
CA ASN A 40 -4.76 8.27 -14.71
C ASN A 40 -4.59 9.75 -14.34
N THR A 41 -4.38 10.62 -15.33
CA THR A 41 -4.44 12.08 -15.20
C THR A 41 -5.21 12.70 -16.38
N GLU A 42 -5.30 14.04 -16.39
CA GLU A 42 -5.91 14.82 -17.46
C GLU A 42 -5.09 14.70 -18.76
N LEU A 43 -5.79 14.74 -19.90
CA LEU A 43 -5.18 14.64 -21.24
C LEU A 43 -3.96 15.55 -21.43
N LYS A 44 -4.01 16.79 -20.90
CA LYS A 44 -2.90 17.75 -21.05
C LYS A 44 -1.60 17.26 -20.41
N HIS A 45 -1.70 16.61 -19.24
CA HIS A 45 -0.56 16.05 -18.54
C HIS A 45 -0.10 14.78 -19.23
N ALA A 46 -1.05 13.91 -19.62
CA ALA A 46 -0.76 12.69 -20.38
C ALA A 46 0.03 12.99 -21.67
N TYR A 47 -0.39 14.00 -22.43
CA TYR A 47 0.29 14.42 -23.65
C TYR A 47 1.70 14.95 -23.36
N THR A 48 1.83 15.78 -22.33
CA THR A 48 3.14 16.30 -21.89
C THR A 48 4.07 15.17 -21.43
N ASN A 49 3.54 14.11 -20.83
CA ASN A 49 4.32 12.95 -20.38
C ASN A 49 4.89 12.15 -21.55
N VAL A 50 4.16 12.02 -22.66
CA VAL A 50 4.70 11.45 -23.91
C VAL A 50 5.91 12.26 -24.37
N LEU A 51 5.77 13.59 -24.47
CA LEU A 51 6.87 14.48 -24.86
C LEU A 51 8.07 14.37 -23.89
N LYS A 52 7.77 14.24 -22.59
CA LYS A 52 8.77 14.07 -21.54
C LYS A 52 9.62 12.82 -21.72
N VAL A 53 9.01 11.69 -22.09
CA VAL A 53 9.73 10.44 -22.37
C VAL A 53 10.66 10.59 -23.57
N TYR A 54 10.24 11.28 -24.64
CA TYR A 54 11.11 11.55 -25.78
C TYR A 54 12.28 12.47 -25.41
N GLN A 55 12.02 13.57 -24.71
CA GLN A 55 13.08 14.46 -24.21
C GLN A 55 14.07 13.69 -23.33
N LEU A 56 13.58 12.84 -22.43
CA LEU A 56 14.42 12.02 -21.55
C LEU A 56 15.36 11.12 -22.34
N VAL A 57 14.87 10.46 -23.39
CA VAL A 57 15.70 9.60 -24.25
C VAL A 57 16.72 10.45 -25.01
N LEU A 58 16.37 11.64 -25.50
CA LEU A 58 17.31 12.54 -26.15
C LEU A 58 18.41 13.03 -25.19
N ASP A 59 18.05 13.43 -23.97
CA ASP A 59 18.99 13.83 -22.91
C ASP A 59 19.95 12.68 -22.57
N HIS A 60 19.43 11.43 -22.53
CA HIS A 60 20.26 10.24 -22.35
C HIS A 60 21.23 10.06 -23.51
N LEU A 61 20.78 10.21 -24.75
CA LEU A 61 21.61 10.03 -25.95
C LEU A 61 22.62 11.16 -26.17
N GLU A 62 22.34 12.37 -25.71
CA GLU A 62 23.31 13.47 -25.69
C GLU A 62 24.52 13.10 -24.81
N ARG A 63 24.25 12.55 -23.62
CA ARG A 63 25.31 12.11 -22.69
C ARG A 63 25.93 10.77 -23.08
N TYR A 64 25.15 9.87 -23.70
CA TYR A 64 25.57 8.51 -24.09
C TYR A 64 25.24 8.20 -25.57
N PRO A 65 25.94 8.82 -26.55
CA PRO A 65 25.62 8.66 -27.97
C PRO A 65 25.68 7.21 -28.49
N GLY A 66 26.49 6.36 -27.86
CA GLY A 66 26.63 4.95 -28.23
C GLY A 66 25.37 4.10 -28.00
N ASP A 67 24.44 4.57 -27.16
CA ASP A 67 23.19 3.86 -26.88
C ASP A 67 22.11 4.12 -27.94
N ARG A 68 22.37 4.91 -28.99
CA ARG A 68 21.35 5.26 -30.02
C ARG A 68 20.71 4.04 -30.69
N ASN A 69 21.48 2.97 -30.89
CA ASN A 69 20.96 1.74 -31.49
C ASN A 69 20.00 0.96 -30.57
N ARG A 70 19.95 1.30 -29.27
CA ARG A 70 19.00 0.72 -28.33
C ARG A 70 17.59 1.24 -28.54
N PHE A 71 17.42 2.41 -29.16
CA PHE A 71 16.13 3.06 -29.37
C PHE A 71 15.81 3.19 -30.87
N PRO A 72 15.64 2.07 -31.61
CA PRO A 72 15.46 2.08 -33.06
C PRO A 72 14.21 2.86 -33.49
N ASN A 73 13.15 2.86 -32.68
CA ASN A 73 11.88 3.52 -33.00
C ASN A 73 11.90 5.05 -32.88
N LEU A 74 13.02 5.67 -32.42
CA LEU A 74 13.20 7.12 -32.55
C LEU A 74 13.25 7.58 -34.01
N LYS A 75 13.70 6.71 -34.93
CA LYS A 75 13.78 7.01 -36.36
C LYS A 75 12.43 6.93 -37.06
N SER A 76 11.46 6.25 -36.45
CA SER A 76 10.11 6.06 -36.99
C SER A 76 9.31 7.36 -37.00
N LYS A 77 9.71 8.34 -36.17
CA LYS A 77 9.09 9.67 -36.06
C LYS A 77 7.56 9.60 -36.04
N PRO A 78 6.97 8.90 -35.03
CA PRO A 78 5.53 8.71 -35.01
C PRO A 78 4.79 10.03 -34.93
N LYS A 79 3.60 10.05 -35.54
CA LYS A 79 2.65 11.13 -35.31
C LYS A 79 2.12 11.05 -33.88
N VAL A 80 1.98 12.18 -33.19
CA VAL A 80 1.42 12.25 -31.83
C VAL A 80 0.14 13.09 -31.87
N CYS A 81 -0.98 12.49 -31.47
CA CYS A 81 -2.31 13.09 -31.59
C CYS A 81 -3.02 13.14 -30.23
N SER A 82 -3.66 14.28 -29.94
CA SER A 82 -4.56 14.42 -28.80
C SER A 82 -5.91 13.76 -29.07
N GLY A 83 -6.40 13.00 -28.10
CA GLY A 83 -7.67 12.29 -28.15
C GLY A 83 -8.71 12.82 -27.17
N ALA A 84 -9.49 11.91 -26.60
CA ALA A 84 -10.58 12.28 -25.70
C ALA A 84 -10.06 12.86 -24.36
N THR A 85 -10.72 13.92 -23.88
CA THR A 85 -10.46 14.55 -22.58
C THR A 85 -11.24 13.90 -21.42
N GLY A 86 -12.17 13.00 -21.73
CA GLY A 86 -13.06 12.33 -20.79
C GLY A 86 -13.81 11.17 -21.45
N PRO A 87 -14.58 10.38 -20.67
CA PRO A 87 -15.26 9.19 -21.17
C PRO A 87 -16.39 9.54 -22.15
N LEU A 88 -16.83 8.55 -22.94
CA LEU A 88 -18.01 8.72 -23.83
C LEU A 88 -19.27 9.16 -23.07
N SER A 89 -19.39 8.76 -21.81
CA SER A 89 -20.48 9.16 -20.94
C SER A 89 -20.07 9.15 -19.47
N GLY A 90 -20.69 10.03 -18.68
CA GLY A 90 -20.39 10.20 -17.27
C GLY A 90 -19.31 11.23 -17.01
N VAL A 91 -18.72 11.17 -15.82
CA VAL A 91 -17.68 12.12 -15.36
C VAL A 91 -16.31 11.45 -15.47
N PRO A 92 -15.26 12.16 -15.89
CA PRO A 92 -13.89 11.65 -15.84
C PRO A 92 -13.50 11.20 -14.43
N HIS A 93 -12.89 10.03 -14.32
CA HIS A 93 -12.27 9.54 -13.10
C HIS A 93 -10.77 9.46 -13.29
N LEU A 94 -10.02 10.09 -12.41
CA LEU A 94 -8.57 10.15 -12.46
C LEU A 94 -7.96 9.37 -11.29
N ALA A 95 -6.76 8.82 -11.46
CA ALA A 95 -6.02 8.09 -10.44
C ALA A 95 -4.93 8.94 -9.76
N GLN A 96 -5.14 10.26 -9.66
CA GLN A 96 -4.17 11.23 -9.12
C GLN A 96 -3.73 10.93 -7.68
N TYR A 97 -4.56 10.23 -6.89
CA TYR A 97 -4.18 9.83 -5.52
C TYR A 97 -3.00 8.85 -5.50
N PHE A 98 -2.88 8.01 -6.53
CA PHE A 98 -1.83 7.00 -6.66
C PHE A 98 -0.65 7.55 -7.47
N HIS A 99 -0.95 8.25 -8.57
CA HIS A 99 0.05 8.69 -9.55
C HIS A 99 0.41 10.17 -9.47
N GLY A 100 -0.17 10.95 -8.56
CA GLY A 100 -0.01 12.41 -8.50
C GLY A 100 -0.84 13.14 -9.57
N PRO A 101 -1.12 14.45 -9.38
CA PRO A 101 -1.76 15.30 -10.38
C PRO A 101 -1.14 15.25 -11.79
N ASP A 102 0.17 15.06 -11.93
CA ASP A 102 0.85 14.99 -13.23
C ASP A 102 0.87 13.59 -13.85
N GLY A 103 0.37 12.56 -13.17
CA GLY A 103 0.46 11.15 -13.58
C GLY A 103 1.84 10.50 -13.38
N LEU A 104 2.88 11.28 -13.11
CA LEU A 104 4.26 10.81 -12.96
C LEU A 104 4.80 11.04 -11.57
N SER A 105 3.97 10.78 -10.56
CA SER A 105 4.36 10.85 -9.16
C SER A 105 4.80 12.24 -8.69
N ASP A 106 4.25 13.29 -9.29
CA ASP A 106 4.64 14.69 -9.11
C ASP A 106 6.09 15.00 -9.50
N ILE A 107 6.69 14.20 -10.40
CA ILE A 107 8.01 14.49 -10.98
C ILE A 107 8.06 15.90 -11.55
N SER A 108 6.98 16.37 -12.15
CA SER A 108 6.95 17.69 -12.79
C SER A 108 7.23 18.83 -11.81
N THR A 109 6.97 18.62 -10.52
CA THR A 109 7.23 19.59 -9.45
C THR A 109 8.45 19.24 -8.61
N THR A 110 8.64 17.95 -8.33
CA THR A 110 9.72 17.46 -7.46
C THR A 110 11.07 17.36 -8.17
N HIS A 111 11.07 17.15 -9.49
CA HIS A 111 12.24 16.96 -10.34
C HIS A 111 12.09 17.77 -11.65
N PRO A 112 12.01 19.10 -11.57
CA PRO A 112 11.72 19.97 -12.71
C PRO A 112 12.74 19.87 -13.85
N GLU A 113 13.96 19.38 -13.58
CA GLU A 113 14.99 19.09 -14.58
C GLU A 113 14.57 18.05 -15.63
N PHE A 114 13.60 17.19 -15.30
CA PHE A 114 13.00 16.23 -16.23
C PHE A 114 11.83 16.80 -17.03
N ASN A 115 11.42 18.06 -16.80
CA ASN A 115 10.38 18.67 -17.62
C ASN A 115 10.88 18.96 -19.04
N VAL A 116 9.94 19.01 -19.99
CA VAL A 116 10.22 19.40 -21.37
C VAL A 116 10.73 20.85 -21.37
N ARG A 117 11.97 21.05 -21.82
CA ARG A 117 12.64 22.36 -21.79
C ARG A 117 12.43 23.13 -23.09
N ASP A 118 12.64 22.45 -24.22
CA ASP A 118 12.47 22.99 -25.56
C ASP A 118 11.75 21.97 -26.46
N PRO A 119 10.43 22.12 -26.67
CA PRO A 119 9.66 21.23 -27.54
C PRO A 119 10.18 21.17 -28.98
N SER A 120 10.90 22.20 -29.46
CA SER A 120 11.35 22.26 -30.86
C SER A 120 12.35 21.14 -31.22
N VAL A 121 13.15 20.69 -30.23
CA VAL A 121 14.11 19.59 -30.40
C VAL A 121 13.40 18.26 -30.65
N LEU A 122 12.16 18.11 -30.16
CA LEU A 122 11.38 16.89 -30.34
C LEU A 122 10.90 16.70 -31.78
N SER A 123 10.85 17.77 -32.58
CA SER A 123 10.44 17.71 -34.00
C SER A 123 11.32 16.81 -34.88
N GLU A 124 12.53 16.45 -34.42
CA GLU A 124 13.40 15.48 -35.10
C GLU A 124 12.95 14.03 -34.91
N VAL A 125 12.22 13.72 -33.84
CA VAL A 125 11.90 12.35 -33.40
C VAL A 125 10.40 12.07 -33.22
N ILE A 126 9.55 13.08 -33.27
CA ILE A 126 8.09 12.97 -33.32
C ILE A 126 7.50 13.98 -34.30
N GLU A 127 6.26 13.73 -34.75
CA GLU A 127 5.43 14.68 -35.50
C GLU A 127 4.17 15.00 -34.70
N GLU A 128 4.16 16.13 -33.99
CA GLU A 128 2.94 16.59 -33.31
C GLU A 128 1.87 16.97 -34.33
N SER A 129 0.62 16.57 -34.07
CA SER A 129 -0.48 16.80 -35.00
C SER A 129 -1.75 17.25 -34.28
N GLU A 130 -2.41 18.25 -34.86
CA GLU A 130 -3.74 18.72 -34.41
C GLU A 130 -4.88 17.78 -34.84
N THR A 131 -4.60 16.77 -35.67
CA THR A 131 -5.58 15.74 -36.04
C THR A 131 -6.05 15.01 -34.78
N ALA A 132 -7.37 14.91 -34.60
CA ALA A 132 -7.95 14.16 -33.49
C ALA A 132 -7.51 12.69 -33.53
N ALA A 133 -7.25 12.10 -32.36
CA ALA A 133 -6.75 10.72 -32.24
C ALA A 133 -7.55 9.70 -33.08
N GLU A 134 -8.89 9.72 -33.00
CA GLU A 134 -9.70 8.78 -33.76
C GLU A 134 -9.59 8.96 -35.28
N ASP A 135 -9.36 10.18 -35.76
CA ASP A 135 -9.19 10.47 -37.18
C ASP A 135 -7.82 10.01 -37.67
N ALA A 136 -6.77 10.23 -36.88
CA ALA A 136 -5.43 9.75 -37.19
C ALA A 136 -5.38 8.21 -37.21
N ILE A 137 -6.10 7.53 -36.31
CA ILE A 137 -6.23 6.06 -36.33
C ILE A 137 -6.96 5.61 -37.60
N ILE A 138 -8.07 6.26 -37.97
CA ILE A 138 -8.84 5.92 -39.17
C ILE A 138 -7.99 6.12 -40.43
N GLU A 139 -7.29 7.24 -40.54
CA GLU A 139 -6.39 7.58 -41.66
C GLU A 139 -5.32 6.50 -41.82
N LEU A 140 -4.55 6.22 -40.76
CA LEU A 140 -3.47 5.24 -40.82
C LEU A 140 -3.96 3.82 -41.14
N LEU A 141 -5.07 3.37 -40.53
CA LEU A 141 -5.66 2.06 -40.83
C LEU A 141 -6.24 2.00 -42.25
N SER A 142 -6.76 3.11 -42.77
CA SER A 142 -7.37 3.17 -44.10
C SER A 142 -6.34 3.21 -45.23
N GLU A 143 -5.20 3.85 -44.99
CA GLU A 143 -4.10 3.97 -45.96
C GLU A 143 -3.15 2.77 -45.94
N SER A 144 -3.00 2.12 -44.78
CA SER A 144 -2.15 0.93 -44.66
C SER A 144 -2.84 -0.31 -45.26
N PRO A 145 -2.09 -1.26 -45.85
CA PRO A 145 -2.68 -2.53 -46.29
C PRO A 145 -3.50 -3.20 -45.18
N GLU A 146 -4.58 -3.90 -45.53
CA GLU A 146 -5.35 -4.67 -44.55
C GLU A 146 -4.46 -5.66 -43.79
N ASP A 147 -4.78 -5.88 -42.51
CA ASP A 147 -4.02 -6.75 -41.64
C ASP A 147 -2.51 -6.43 -41.61
N SER A 148 -2.12 -5.15 -41.64
CA SER A 148 -0.70 -4.74 -41.54
C SER A 148 -0.37 -3.91 -40.29
N VAL A 149 -1.38 -3.37 -39.61
CA VAL A 149 -1.22 -2.49 -38.44
C VAL A 149 -1.74 -3.19 -37.19
N THR A 150 -0.95 -3.17 -36.12
CA THR A 150 -1.38 -3.62 -34.78
C THR A 150 -1.70 -2.40 -33.92
N VAL A 151 -2.83 -2.42 -33.23
CA VAL A 151 -3.20 -1.38 -32.25
C VAL A 151 -2.94 -1.93 -30.86
N VAL A 152 -2.25 -1.19 -30.01
CA VAL A 152 -2.06 -1.50 -28.60
C VAL A 152 -2.66 -0.37 -27.79
N ALA A 153 -3.76 -0.65 -27.09
CA ALA A 153 -4.47 0.30 -26.24
C ALA A 153 -4.25 -0.07 -24.77
N VAL A 154 -3.53 0.81 -24.07
CA VAL A 154 -3.20 0.67 -22.64
C VAL A 154 -3.87 1.74 -21.78
N GLY A 155 -4.49 2.75 -22.39
CA GLY A 155 -5.38 3.68 -21.71
C GLY A 155 -6.87 3.28 -21.79
N PRO A 156 -7.78 4.12 -21.25
CA PRO A 156 -9.21 3.98 -21.45
C PRO A 156 -9.58 3.90 -22.93
N LEU A 157 -10.48 2.98 -23.29
CA LEU A 157 -10.80 2.64 -24.69
C LEU A 157 -11.58 3.71 -25.46
N THR A 158 -11.64 4.94 -24.97
CA THR A 158 -12.48 6.02 -25.52
C THR A 158 -12.08 6.39 -26.94
N ASN A 159 -10.79 6.53 -27.24
CA ASN A 159 -10.32 6.79 -28.60
C ASN A 159 -10.72 5.64 -29.56
N ILE A 160 -10.49 4.40 -29.14
CA ILE A 160 -10.82 3.20 -29.93
C ILE A 160 -12.34 3.08 -30.16
N ALA A 161 -13.15 3.38 -29.15
CA ALA A 161 -14.61 3.40 -29.28
C ALA A 161 -15.09 4.51 -30.22
N ARG A 162 -14.46 5.69 -30.21
CA ARG A 162 -14.76 6.77 -31.18
C ARG A 162 -14.43 6.35 -32.60
N VAL A 163 -13.31 5.64 -32.82
CA VAL A 163 -12.99 5.02 -34.12
C VAL A 163 -14.08 4.03 -34.53
N TRP A 164 -14.49 3.14 -33.63
CA TRP A 164 -15.52 2.14 -33.90
C TRP A 164 -16.87 2.77 -34.27
N VAL A 165 -17.29 3.83 -33.58
CA VAL A 165 -18.54 4.55 -33.89
C VAL A 165 -18.44 5.29 -35.21
N LYS A 166 -17.29 5.94 -35.49
CA LYS A 166 -17.12 6.80 -36.67
C LYS A 166 -16.87 6.00 -37.95
N ASN A 167 -16.02 4.98 -37.89
CA ASN A 167 -15.68 4.12 -39.02
C ASN A 167 -15.31 2.69 -38.56
N PRO A 168 -16.30 1.82 -38.32
CA PRO A 168 -16.06 0.44 -37.91
C PRO A 168 -15.14 -0.30 -38.89
N THR A 169 -15.30 -0.05 -40.20
CA THR A 169 -14.54 -0.71 -41.27
C THR A 169 -13.04 -0.47 -41.13
N ALA A 170 -12.60 0.74 -40.76
CA ALA A 170 -11.19 1.02 -40.51
C ALA A 170 -10.64 0.13 -39.38
N LEU A 171 -11.36 0.03 -38.25
CA LEU A 171 -10.93 -0.80 -37.12
C LEU A 171 -10.89 -2.30 -37.45
N ARG A 172 -11.79 -2.79 -38.33
CA ARG A 172 -11.78 -4.20 -38.80
C ARG A 172 -10.52 -4.55 -39.60
N ARG A 173 -9.86 -3.56 -40.21
CA ARG A 173 -8.62 -3.74 -41.00
C ARG A 173 -7.37 -3.88 -40.15
N ALA A 174 -7.44 -3.57 -38.85
CA ALA A 174 -6.32 -3.80 -37.94
C ALA A 174 -6.00 -5.31 -37.88
N ARG A 175 -4.71 -5.64 -37.97
CA ARG A 175 -4.20 -7.01 -37.85
C ARG A 175 -4.60 -7.61 -36.51
N ARG A 176 -4.41 -6.84 -35.45
CA ARG A 176 -4.75 -7.18 -34.07
C ARG A 176 -4.93 -5.90 -33.25
N ILE A 177 -5.82 -5.97 -32.27
CA ILE A 177 -6.02 -4.92 -31.26
C ILE A 177 -5.71 -5.55 -29.90
N VAL A 178 -4.61 -5.18 -29.28
CA VAL A 178 -4.24 -5.64 -27.94
C VAL A 178 -4.71 -4.60 -26.94
N VAL A 179 -5.48 -5.04 -25.94
CA VAL A 179 -6.07 -4.15 -24.94
C VAL A 179 -5.56 -4.55 -23.56
N MET A 180 -5.00 -3.61 -22.81
CA MET A 180 -4.85 -3.76 -21.36
C MET A 180 -6.14 -3.29 -20.68
N GLY A 181 -6.78 -4.18 -19.93
CA GLY A 181 -7.92 -3.78 -19.10
C GLY A 181 -8.83 -4.92 -18.67
N GLY A 182 -9.72 -4.61 -17.74
CA GLY A 182 -10.68 -5.55 -17.17
C GLY A 182 -10.09 -6.49 -16.11
N ALA A 183 -10.99 -7.06 -15.30
CA ALA A 183 -10.68 -8.02 -14.25
C ALA A 183 -11.82 -9.05 -14.20
N LEU A 184 -11.55 -10.28 -14.64
CA LEU A 184 -12.60 -11.29 -14.85
C LEU A 184 -12.76 -12.19 -13.62
N ASP A 185 -11.66 -12.75 -13.15
CA ASP A 185 -11.60 -13.72 -12.07
C ASP A 185 -10.78 -13.26 -10.87
N VAL A 186 -10.17 -12.08 -10.97
CA VAL A 186 -9.42 -11.41 -9.90
C VAL A 186 -10.09 -10.12 -9.45
N PRO A 187 -9.75 -9.61 -8.24
CA PRO A 187 -10.16 -8.27 -7.84
C PRO A 187 -9.64 -7.18 -8.78
N GLY A 188 -10.41 -6.11 -8.93
CA GLY A 188 -9.98 -4.89 -9.59
C GLY A 188 -8.94 -4.10 -8.79
N ASN A 189 -8.20 -3.22 -9.48
CA ASN A 189 -7.20 -2.33 -8.87
C ASN A 189 -7.77 -0.95 -8.46
N THR A 190 -8.87 -0.51 -9.09
CA THR A 190 -9.51 0.80 -8.82
C THR A 190 -10.68 0.65 -7.86
N SER A 191 -11.56 -0.29 -8.16
CA SER A 191 -12.61 -0.83 -7.30
C SER A 191 -12.26 -2.33 -7.11
N ALA A 192 -12.80 -3.12 -6.17
CA ALA A 192 -12.41 -4.56 -6.24
C ALA A 192 -13.12 -5.36 -7.31
N THR A 193 -13.97 -4.75 -8.11
CA THR A 193 -14.56 -5.46 -9.25
C THR A 193 -14.05 -4.95 -10.58
N ALA A 194 -13.39 -3.80 -10.62
CA ALA A 194 -13.03 -3.13 -11.86
C ALA A 194 -11.57 -2.70 -11.90
N GLU A 195 -10.95 -3.04 -13.02
CA GLU A 195 -9.71 -2.46 -13.48
C GLU A 195 -9.95 -1.00 -13.92
N PHE A 196 -8.92 -0.15 -13.76
CA PHE A 196 -8.98 1.30 -13.98
C PHE A 196 -9.48 1.71 -15.37
N ASN A 197 -8.90 1.21 -16.46
CA ASN A 197 -9.25 1.61 -17.83
C ASN A 197 -10.73 1.30 -18.14
N PHE A 198 -11.21 0.13 -17.70
CA PHE A 198 -12.62 -0.24 -17.83
C PHE A 198 -13.54 0.54 -16.88
N PHE A 199 -13.04 0.92 -15.70
CA PHE A 199 -13.77 1.79 -14.78
C PHE A 199 -13.87 3.24 -15.28
N ALA A 200 -12.81 3.74 -15.91
CA ALA A 200 -12.70 5.11 -16.41
C ALA A 200 -13.71 5.37 -17.53
N ASP A 201 -13.84 4.43 -18.47
CA ASP A 201 -14.88 4.48 -19.52
C ASP A 201 -15.52 3.10 -19.77
N PRO A 202 -16.49 2.68 -18.93
CA PRO A 202 -17.11 1.37 -19.04
C PRO A 202 -17.96 1.24 -20.30
N GLN A 203 -18.49 2.34 -20.85
CA GLN A 203 -19.30 2.30 -22.07
C GLN A 203 -18.43 2.03 -23.29
N SER A 204 -17.28 2.70 -23.40
CA SER A 204 -16.30 2.41 -24.43
C SER A 204 -15.81 0.97 -24.35
N ALA A 205 -15.49 0.50 -23.14
CA ALA A 205 -15.07 -0.87 -22.93
C ALA A 205 -16.17 -1.87 -23.35
N ALA A 206 -17.42 -1.67 -22.93
CA ALA A 206 -18.55 -2.54 -23.32
C ALA A 206 -18.71 -2.62 -24.83
N MET A 207 -18.68 -1.47 -25.51
CA MET A 207 -18.83 -1.37 -26.96
C MET A 207 -17.74 -2.14 -27.72
N ILE A 208 -16.48 -1.98 -27.30
CA ILE A 208 -15.34 -2.67 -27.93
C ILE A 208 -15.35 -4.17 -27.62
N MET A 209 -15.71 -4.57 -26.40
CA MET A 209 -15.85 -5.99 -26.07
C MET A 209 -16.97 -6.65 -26.89
N ASP A 210 -18.11 -5.98 -27.09
CA ASP A 210 -19.19 -6.50 -27.94
C ASP A 210 -18.76 -6.64 -29.40
N ALA A 211 -18.01 -5.67 -29.93
CA ALA A 211 -17.42 -5.77 -31.28
C ALA A 211 -16.45 -6.94 -31.39
N ALA A 212 -15.67 -7.23 -30.34
CA ALA A 212 -14.77 -8.38 -30.29
C ALA A 212 -15.51 -9.71 -30.20
N LYS A 213 -16.58 -9.80 -29.39
CA LYS A 213 -17.42 -11.02 -29.28
C LYS A 213 -18.07 -11.41 -30.59
N SER A 214 -18.44 -10.42 -31.40
CA SER A 214 -19.03 -10.64 -32.72
C SER A 214 -17.97 -11.01 -33.79
N GLU A 215 -16.69 -11.15 -33.40
CA GLU A 215 -15.53 -11.31 -34.30
C GLU A 215 -15.39 -10.21 -35.36
N SER A 216 -16.01 -9.05 -35.16
CA SER A 216 -15.86 -7.91 -36.08
C SER A 216 -14.43 -7.39 -36.10
N ILE A 217 -13.74 -7.48 -34.96
CA ILE A 217 -12.36 -7.03 -34.76
C ILE A 217 -11.52 -8.16 -34.17
N ASN A 218 -10.24 -8.22 -34.53
CA ASN A 218 -9.30 -9.21 -33.98
C ASN A 218 -8.69 -8.70 -32.68
N LEU A 219 -9.49 -8.69 -31.60
CA LEU A 219 -9.05 -8.21 -30.30
C LEU A 219 -8.39 -9.32 -29.46
N LEU A 220 -7.37 -8.94 -28.69
CA LEU A 220 -6.73 -9.76 -27.67
C LEU A 220 -6.69 -8.96 -26.35
N LEU A 221 -7.37 -9.45 -25.32
CA LEU A 221 -7.45 -8.79 -24.02
C LEU A 221 -6.36 -9.29 -23.07
N ALA A 222 -5.65 -8.36 -22.43
CA ALA A 222 -4.69 -8.59 -21.35
C ALA A 222 -5.27 -8.04 -20.03
N PRO A 223 -6.07 -8.83 -19.30
CA PRO A 223 -6.72 -8.37 -18.07
C PRO A 223 -5.80 -8.41 -16.84
N LEU A 224 -6.29 -7.91 -15.70
CA LEU A 224 -5.62 -8.06 -14.41
C LEU A 224 -5.33 -9.52 -14.05
N ASP A 225 -6.15 -10.46 -14.51
CA ASP A 225 -5.99 -11.89 -14.30
C ASP A 225 -4.60 -12.41 -14.69
N ILE A 226 -4.02 -11.85 -15.76
CA ILE A 226 -2.69 -12.23 -16.24
C ILE A 226 -1.62 -11.20 -15.88
N THR A 227 -1.96 -9.91 -15.89
CA THR A 227 -0.96 -8.85 -15.66
C THR A 227 -0.49 -8.76 -14.21
N THR A 228 -1.35 -9.01 -13.21
CA THR A 228 -0.96 -9.04 -11.78
C THR A 228 -0.04 -10.20 -11.42
N GLN A 229 0.11 -11.20 -12.29
CA GLN A 229 1.09 -12.27 -12.12
C GLN A 229 2.52 -11.82 -12.50
N HIS A 230 2.66 -10.61 -13.05
CA HIS A 230 3.90 -10.08 -13.61
C HIS A 230 4.45 -8.88 -12.81
N GLY A 231 4.46 -9.01 -11.48
CA GLY A 231 5.08 -8.03 -10.59
C GLY A 231 6.60 -8.18 -10.54
N ILE A 232 7.34 -7.14 -10.93
CA ILE A 232 8.80 -7.11 -10.77
C ILE A 232 9.12 -6.38 -9.46
N PRO A 233 9.96 -6.95 -8.57
CA PRO A 233 10.37 -6.27 -7.34
C PRO A 233 10.95 -4.88 -7.62
N TYR A 234 10.54 -3.88 -6.85
CA TYR A 234 11.09 -2.53 -7.02
C TYR A 234 12.61 -2.48 -6.83
N THR A 235 13.18 -3.41 -6.08
CA THR A 235 14.63 -3.57 -5.91
C THR A 235 15.38 -3.86 -7.21
N HIS A 236 14.67 -4.31 -8.26
CA HIS A 236 15.24 -4.56 -9.59
C HIS A 236 15.05 -3.38 -10.54
N LEU A 237 14.18 -2.42 -10.19
CA LEU A 237 13.78 -1.31 -11.07
C LEU A 237 14.28 0.05 -10.56
N ILE A 238 14.48 0.18 -9.25
CA ILE A 238 14.92 1.40 -8.58
C ILE A 238 16.39 1.25 -8.19
N ASP A 239 17.15 2.33 -8.35
CA ASP A 239 18.52 2.42 -7.85
C ASP A 239 18.62 2.03 -6.35
N PRO A 240 19.56 1.16 -5.96
CA PRO A 240 19.69 0.73 -4.56
C PRO A 240 19.87 1.87 -3.55
N ASN A 241 20.48 2.99 -3.94
CA ASN A 241 20.65 4.14 -3.04
C ASN A 241 19.31 4.83 -2.74
N LEU A 242 18.31 4.68 -3.61
CA LEU A 242 16.96 5.19 -3.45
C LEU A 242 16.01 4.18 -2.79
N LEU A 243 16.43 2.93 -2.54
CA LEU A 243 15.58 1.93 -1.89
C LEU A 243 15.43 2.15 -0.37
N SER A 244 16.38 2.88 0.22
CA SER A 244 16.55 3.03 1.68
C SER A 244 16.98 4.46 2.10
N GLY A 245 16.93 5.44 1.19
CA GLY A 245 17.32 6.84 1.43
C GLY A 245 16.19 7.83 1.20
N PRO A 246 16.29 9.09 1.68
CA PRO A 246 15.30 10.14 1.41
C PRO A 246 15.19 10.42 -0.09
N LEU A 247 14.11 11.10 -0.52
CA LEU A 247 14.00 11.66 -1.88
C LEU A 247 15.22 12.54 -2.16
N VAL A 248 16.12 12.04 -3.00
CA VAL A 248 17.30 12.76 -3.48
C VAL A 248 16.85 13.66 -4.63
N ASN A 249 17.28 14.92 -4.66
CA ASN A 249 16.99 15.83 -5.77
C ASN A 249 17.52 15.21 -7.08
N GLY A 250 16.75 15.23 -8.17
CA GLY A 250 17.22 14.59 -9.40
C GLY A 250 18.45 15.23 -10.02
N SER A 251 18.79 16.48 -9.66
CA SER A 251 20.11 17.05 -9.98
C SER A 251 21.27 16.27 -9.36
N GLU A 252 21.10 15.73 -8.14
CA GLU A 252 22.09 14.87 -7.49
C GLU A 252 22.06 13.44 -8.07
N LEU A 253 20.87 12.94 -8.44
CA LEU A 253 20.76 11.67 -9.17
C LEU A 253 21.51 11.73 -10.49
N LEU A 254 21.32 12.79 -11.27
CA LEU A 254 21.99 13.01 -12.56
C LEU A 254 23.52 13.14 -12.48
N GLN A 255 24.09 13.34 -11.28
CA GLN A 255 25.54 13.29 -11.08
C GLN A 255 26.06 11.85 -10.96
N THR A 256 25.22 10.93 -10.51
CA THR A 256 25.61 9.57 -10.12
C THR A 256 25.09 8.48 -11.05
N MET A 257 24.06 8.78 -11.86
CA MET A 257 23.46 7.84 -12.80
C MET A 257 23.05 8.48 -14.14
N THR A 258 22.67 7.62 -15.10
CA THR A 258 22.19 8.05 -16.42
C THR A 258 20.86 8.82 -16.29
N PRO A 259 20.51 9.73 -17.22
CA PRO A 259 19.22 10.42 -17.20
C PRO A 259 18.03 9.46 -17.13
N LEU A 260 18.07 8.39 -17.93
CA LEU A 260 17.03 7.36 -17.95
C LEU A 260 16.87 6.66 -16.59
N ARG A 261 17.98 6.28 -15.94
CA ARG A 261 17.96 5.63 -14.61
C ARG A 261 17.51 6.58 -13.51
N ALA A 262 17.92 7.84 -13.57
CA ALA A 262 17.51 8.87 -12.62
C ALA A 262 16.00 9.09 -12.68
N PHE A 263 15.46 9.26 -13.89
CA PHE A 263 14.03 9.44 -14.09
C PHE A 263 13.21 8.21 -13.68
N THR A 264 13.61 7.02 -14.16
CA THR A 264 12.90 5.76 -13.85
C THR A 264 12.88 5.46 -12.35
N SER A 265 14.00 5.70 -11.65
CA SER A 265 14.06 5.52 -10.20
C SER A 265 13.23 6.56 -9.44
N ALA A 266 13.26 7.83 -9.86
CA ALA A 266 12.50 8.91 -9.22
C ALA A 266 10.99 8.68 -9.31
N PHE A 267 10.47 8.29 -10.49
CA PHE A 267 9.03 8.09 -10.64
C PHE A 267 8.56 6.85 -9.88
N LEU A 268 9.33 5.77 -9.93
CA LEU A 268 9.00 4.53 -9.23
C LEU A 268 9.11 4.67 -7.71
N TYR A 269 9.96 5.56 -7.19
CA TYR A 269 10.15 5.75 -5.75
C TYR A 269 8.84 6.10 -5.03
N ARG A 270 8.07 7.05 -5.54
CA ARG A 270 6.78 7.41 -4.92
C ARG A 270 5.74 6.33 -5.12
N VAL A 271 5.65 5.74 -6.32
CA VAL A 271 4.71 4.63 -6.55
C VAL A 271 4.97 3.52 -5.54
N ARG A 272 6.24 3.14 -5.34
CA ARG A 272 6.65 2.19 -4.30
C ARG A 272 6.23 2.64 -2.90
N ARG A 273 6.46 3.91 -2.55
CA ARG A 273 6.06 4.46 -1.24
C ARG A 273 4.56 4.29 -1.00
N VAL A 274 3.73 4.68 -1.97
CA VAL A 274 2.26 4.53 -1.90
C VAL A 274 1.86 3.05 -1.84
N THR A 275 2.47 2.18 -2.65
CA THR A 275 2.27 0.72 -2.60
C THR A 275 2.52 0.17 -1.20
N ARG A 276 3.63 0.58 -0.56
CA ARG A 276 3.98 0.17 0.82
C ARG A 276 3.03 0.76 1.86
N GLU A 277 2.62 2.02 1.72
CA GLU A 277 1.63 2.68 2.60
C GLU A 277 0.26 2.01 2.55
N LEU A 278 -0.13 1.50 1.37
CA LEU A 278 -1.39 0.77 1.16
C LEU A 278 -1.30 -0.71 1.56
N GLY A 279 -0.14 -1.19 2.00
CA GLY A 279 0.07 -2.59 2.40
C GLY A 279 0.06 -3.59 1.23
N ILE A 280 0.31 -3.10 0.00
CA ILE A 280 0.41 -3.91 -1.21
C ILE A 280 1.85 -4.50 -1.27
N PRO A 281 2.06 -5.71 -1.81
CA PRO A 281 3.41 -6.28 -1.99
C PRO A 281 4.38 -5.31 -2.68
N ASP A 282 5.65 -5.32 -2.29
CA ASP A 282 6.71 -4.39 -2.76
C ASP A 282 7.20 -4.74 -4.18
N VAL A 283 6.28 -4.81 -5.13
CA VAL A 283 6.48 -5.11 -6.55
C VAL A 283 5.76 -4.08 -7.42
N PHE A 284 6.28 -3.83 -8.62
CA PHE A 284 5.61 -3.05 -9.65
C PHE A 284 4.95 -4.01 -10.65
N ASP A 285 3.62 -4.01 -10.70
CA ASP A 285 2.85 -4.83 -11.63
C ASP A 285 3.00 -4.31 -13.07
N MET A 286 3.50 -5.16 -13.97
CA MET A 286 3.80 -4.79 -15.36
C MET A 286 2.56 -4.86 -16.26
N HIS A 287 1.50 -4.12 -15.90
CA HIS A 287 0.24 -4.08 -16.66
C HIS A 287 0.44 -3.68 -18.13
N ASP A 288 0.90 -2.45 -18.37
CA ASP A 288 1.00 -1.86 -19.71
C ASP A 288 2.18 -2.44 -20.52
N PRO A 289 3.37 -2.65 -19.92
CA PRO A 289 4.47 -3.30 -20.63
C PRO A 289 4.14 -4.72 -21.08
N LEU A 290 3.33 -5.49 -20.34
CA LEU A 290 2.91 -6.82 -20.77
C LEU A 290 2.01 -6.76 -22.02
N ALA A 291 1.07 -5.81 -22.07
CA ALA A 291 0.21 -5.62 -23.24
C ALA A 291 1.01 -5.15 -24.47
N VAL A 292 1.96 -4.24 -24.27
CA VAL A 292 2.92 -3.84 -25.33
C VAL A 292 3.75 -5.02 -25.81
N TRP A 293 4.28 -5.84 -24.89
CA TRP A 293 5.04 -7.02 -25.25
C TRP A 293 4.20 -8.00 -26.08
N ALA A 294 2.94 -8.25 -25.68
CA ALA A 294 2.00 -9.05 -26.46
C ALA A 294 1.72 -8.45 -27.84
N GLY A 295 1.61 -7.12 -27.97
CA GLY A 295 1.47 -6.43 -29.24
C GLY A 295 2.68 -6.62 -30.15
N LEU A 296 3.88 -6.40 -29.63
CA LEU A 296 5.15 -6.47 -30.37
C LEU A 296 5.45 -7.88 -30.89
N VAL A 297 5.45 -8.88 -30.01
CA VAL A 297 5.88 -10.24 -30.40
C VAL A 297 4.91 -10.90 -31.39
N HIS A 298 3.66 -10.46 -31.41
CA HIS A 298 2.66 -10.95 -32.36
C HIS A 298 2.41 -10.00 -33.54
N ALA A 299 3.14 -8.88 -33.64
CA ALA A 299 2.93 -7.85 -34.67
C ALA A 299 3.18 -8.39 -36.09
N THR A 300 4.11 -9.34 -36.25
CA THR A 300 4.46 -9.96 -37.54
C THR A 300 3.57 -11.15 -37.91
N LEU A 301 2.80 -11.68 -36.97
CA LEU A 301 1.99 -12.87 -37.21
C LEU A 301 0.74 -12.56 -38.05
N PRO A 302 0.37 -13.44 -38.99
CA PRO A 302 -0.92 -13.33 -39.69
C PRO A 302 -2.10 -13.23 -38.73
N ARG A 303 -3.18 -12.55 -39.15
CA ARG A 303 -4.40 -12.29 -38.35
C ARG A 303 -4.91 -13.51 -37.57
N ASN A 304 -4.96 -14.66 -38.25
CA ASN A 304 -5.52 -15.91 -37.74
C ASN A 304 -4.46 -16.91 -37.26
N ALA A 305 -3.18 -16.53 -37.25
CA ALA A 305 -2.14 -17.39 -36.73
C ALA A 305 -2.33 -17.59 -35.21
N PRO A 306 -1.98 -18.78 -34.69
CA PRO A 306 -1.91 -18.99 -33.25
C PRO A 306 -0.90 -18.02 -32.62
N LEU A 307 -1.05 -17.77 -31.32
CA LEU A 307 -0.06 -17.01 -30.57
C LEU A 307 1.27 -17.77 -30.50
N LEU A 308 2.36 -17.06 -30.21
CA LEU A 308 3.67 -17.68 -30.05
C LEU A 308 3.70 -18.65 -28.87
N GLU A 309 4.64 -19.58 -28.89
CA GLU A 309 4.85 -20.52 -27.79
C GLU A 309 4.96 -19.80 -26.43
N GLY A 310 4.31 -20.36 -25.41
CA GLY A 310 4.18 -19.77 -24.07
C GLY A 310 2.98 -18.84 -23.89
N TRP A 311 2.41 -18.29 -24.97
CA TRP A 311 1.22 -17.43 -24.90
C TRP A 311 -0.07 -18.24 -25.06
N GLY A 312 -0.93 -18.16 -24.06
CA GLY A 312 -2.20 -18.86 -23.99
C GLY A 312 -3.36 -17.89 -24.20
N VAL A 313 -4.39 -18.34 -24.90
CA VAL A 313 -5.58 -17.54 -25.15
C VAL A 313 -6.84 -18.39 -25.05
N GLU A 314 -7.85 -17.85 -24.40
CA GLU A 314 -9.18 -18.47 -24.30
C GLU A 314 -10.27 -17.49 -24.70
N LYS A 315 -11.37 -18.01 -25.25
CA LYS A 315 -12.57 -17.20 -25.46
C LYS A 315 -13.37 -17.13 -24.17
N ARG A 316 -13.60 -15.92 -23.67
CA ARG A 316 -14.38 -15.66 -22.45
C ARG A 316 -15.58 -14.78 -22.78
N ASP A 317 -16.75 -15.16 -22.28
CA ASP A 317 -17.96 -14.35 -22.36
C ASP A 317 -18.23 -13.66 -21.02
N PHE A 318 -18.40 -12.34 -21.07
CA PHE A 318 -18.67 -11.47 -19.94
C PHE A 318 -19.23 -10.14 -20.42
N VAL A 319 -20.05 -9.48 -19.64
CA VAL A 319 -20.53 -8.11 -19.95
C VAL A 319 -19.85 -7.10 -19.03
N ILE A 320 -19.86 -5.83 -19.41
CA ILE A 320 -19.30 -4.76 -18.57
C ILE A 320 -20.45 -3.99 -17.93
N GLU A 321 -20.39 -3.81 -16.61
CA GLU A 321 -21.41 -3.06 -15.87
C GLU A 321 -21.17 -1.55 -15.99
N CYS A 322 -22.02 -0.87 -16.77
CA CYS A 322 -21.83 0.55 -17.12
C CYS A 322 -22.59 1.53 -16.23
N ALA A 323 -23.70 1.13 -15.61
CA ALA A 323 -24.55 2.03 -14.83
C ALA A 323 -23.85 2.44 -13.53
N GLY A 324 -23.02 1.56 -12.98
CA GLY A 324 -22.07 1.91 -11.96
C GLY A 324 -22.67 2.18 -10.60
N GLN A 325 -23.91 1.73 -10.35
CA GLN A 325 -24.53 1.92 -9.05
C GLN A 325 -23.64 1.30 -7.97
N TYR A 326 -23.09 0.10 -8.17
CA TYR A 326 -22.19 -0.56 -7.21
C TYR A 326 -20.89 -1.09 -7.83
N THR A 327 -20.87 -1.37 -9.14
CA THR A 327 -19.87 -2.23 -9.77
C THR A 327 -19.37 -1.65 -11.10
N LYS A 328 -19.31 -0.32 -11.20
CA LYS A 328 -18.91 0.38 -12.44
C LYS A 328 -17.64 -0.25 -13.03
N GLY A 329 -17.66 -0.60 -14.31
CA GLY A 329 -16.53 -1.21 -15.01
C GLY A 329 -16.28 -2.68 -14.70
N MET A 330 -17.10 -3.33 -13.88
CA MET A 330 -16.97 -4.76 -13.56
C MET A 330 -17.18 -5.62 -14.80
N CYS A 331 -16.28 -6.58 -15.02
CA CYS A 331 -16.52 -7.69 -15.93
C CYS A 331 -17.45 -8.72 -15.25
N VAL A 332 -18.72 -8.74 -15.64
CA VAL A 332 -19.72 -9.67 -15.12
C VAL A 332 -19.67 -10.97 -15.91
N VAL A 333 -19.11 -12.00 -15.30
CA VAL A 333 -18.98 -13.35 -15.86
C VAL A 333 -20.11 -14.23 -15.35
N ASP A 334 -20.84 -14.92 -16.23
CA ASP A 334 -21.81 -15.94 -15.81
C ASP A 334 -21.09 -17.24 -15.42
N ARG A 335 -21.08 -17.53 -14.12
CA ARG A 335 -20.42 -18.72 -13.55
C ARG A 335 -21.38 -19.89 -13.28
N ARG A 336 -22.65 -19.78 -13.68
CA ARG A 336 -23.69 -20.80 -13.40
C ARG A 336 -23.63 -22.04 -14.30
N GLY A 337 -22.56 -22.18 -15.09
CA GLY A 337 -22.16 -23.43 -15.74
C GLY A 337 -21.88 -23.27 -17.23
N THR A 338 -20.61 -23.33 -17.60
CA THR A 338 -20.23 -23.96 -18.86
C THR A 338 -20.54 -25.46 -18.75
N THR A 339 -21.08 -26.03 -19.83
CA THR A 339 -21.29 -27.48 -19.92
C THR A 339 -19.95 -28.20 -19.90
N ASP A 340 -19.84 -29.33 -19.20
CA ASP A 340 -18.70 -30.24 -19.36
C ASP A 340 -18.65 -30.84 -20.79
N GLU A 341 -17.59 -31.60 -21.11
CA GLU A 341 -17.41 -32.26 -22.42
C GLU A 341 -18.56 -33.23 -22.79
N THR A 342 -19.43 -33.55 -21.82
CA THR A 342 -20.63 -34.39 -22.00
C THR A 342 -21.94 -33.60 -22.06
N GLY A 343 -21.89 -32.26 -21.99
CA GLY A 343 -23.07 -31.41 -22.06
C GLY A 343 -23.81 -31.18 -20.74
N GLY A 344 -23.21 -31.51 -19.59
CA GLY A 344 -23.82 -31.35 -18.27
C GLY A 344 -23.64 -29.95 -17.69
N VAL A 345 -24.74 -29.28 -17.31
CA VAL A 345 -24.72 -28.03 -16.53
C VAL A 345 -24.40 -28.35 -15.06
N ARG A 346 -23.33 -27.77 -14.50
CA ARG A 346 -23.12 -27.77 -13.04
C ARG A 346 -23.96 -26.66 -12.40
N SER A 347 -25.16 -26.98 -11.94
CA SER A 347 -25.80 -26.17 -10.90
C SER A 347 -25.18 -26.53 -9.55
N ILE A 348 -24.79 -25.52 -8.77
CA ILE A 348 -24.34 -25.70 -7.37
C ILE A 348 -25.48 -26.27 -6.50
N ASP A 349 -26.73 -26.18 -6.98
CA ASP A 349 -27.91 -26.74 -6.33
C ASP A 349 -28.49 -27.88 -7.18
N GLY A 350 -28.37 -29.12 -6.71
CA GLY A 350 -28.70 -30.35 -7.42
C GLY A 350 -30.18 -30.53 -7.79
N VAL A 351 -30.63 -29.88 -8.86
CA VAL A 351 -31.94 -30.14 -9.50
C VAL A 351 -31.70 -30.71 -10.89
N GLN A 352 -31.99 -31.99 -11.07
CA GLN A 352 -32.04 -32.65 -12.37
C GLN A 352 -33.35 -32.30 -13.09
N GLY A 353 -33.25 -31.90 -14.37
CA GLY A 353 -34.38 -31.98 -15.29
C GLY A 353 -34.29 -31.04 -16.50
N VAL A 354 -34.01 -31.64 -17.67
CA VAL A 354 -34.46 -31.25 -19.04
C VAL A 354 -33.93 -29.88 -19.55
N ASP A 355 -33.23 -29.71 -20.68
CA ASP A 355 -33.36 -30.31 -22.00
C ASP A 355 -32.02 -30.23 -22.78
N LYS A 356 -31.84 -31.14 -23.75
CA LYS A 356 -30.62 -31.26 -24.56
C LYS A 356 -30.55 -30.17 -25.63
N ALA A 357 -29.66 -29.17 -25.48
CA ALA A 357 -29.25 -28.31 -26.59
C ALA A 357 -27.72 -28.21 -26.65
N LYS A 358 -27.16 -28.68 -27.76
CA LYS A 358 -25.76 -28.53 -28.15
C LYS A 358 -25.47 -27.05 -28.46
N THR A 359 -24.49 -26.42 -27.81
CA THR A 359 -23.61 -25.40 -28.41
C THR A 359 -22.45 -25.04 -27.46
N LYS A 360 -21.20 -25.26 -27.90
CA LYS A 360 -20.02 -24.56 -27.37
C LYS A 360 -20.25 -23.04 -27.48
N PRO A 361 -19.71 -22.17 -26.62
CA PRO A 361 -19.76 -20.74 -26.88
C PRO A 361 -18.85 -20.44 -28.08
N ALA A 362 -19.45 -20.31 -29.27
CA ALA A 362 -18.81 -19.75 -30.45
C ALA A 362 -18.52 -18.24 -30.26
N LEU A 363 -19.23 -17.60 -29.32
CA LEU A 363 -19.13 -16.18 -28.96
C LEU A 363 -18.26 -15.97 -27.71
N GLY A 364 -17.36 -14.99 -27.75
CA GLY A 364 -16.52 -14.60 -26.62
C GLY A 364 -15.32 -13.74 -27.05
N VAL A 365 -14.79 -12.96 -26.12
CA VAL A 365 -13.57 -12.16 -26.32
C VAL A 365 -12.35 -13.06 -26.16
N LYS A 366 -11.33 -12.93 -27.03
CA LYS A 366 -10.05 -13.63 -26.84
C LYS A 366 -9.28 -12.98 -25.69
N VAL A 367 -9.09 -13.71 -24.60
CA VAL A 367 -8.43 -13.27 -23.37
C VAL A 367 -7.14 -14.04 -23.18
N LEU A 368 -6.04 -13.34 -22.90
CA LEU A 368 -4.77 -13.95 -22.54
C LEU A 368 -4.88 -14.69 -21.21
N THR A 369 -4.47 -15.95 -21.20
CA THR A 369 -4.53 -16.83 -20.02
C THR A 369 -3.16 -17.33 -19.57
N SER A 370 -2.16 -17.28 -20.45
CA SER A 370 -0.76 -17.55 -20.08
C SER A 370 0.20 -16.70 -20.89
N THR A 371 1.41 -16.55 -20.35
CA THR A 371 2.55 -15.87 -20.98
C THR A 371 3.79 -16.76 -20.85
N PRO A 372 4.92 -16.42 -21.50
CA PRO A 372 6.21 -17.05 -21.24
C PRO A 372 6.77 -16.84 -19.82
N GLY A 373 6.03 -16.18 -18.93
CA GLY A 373 6.30 -16.06 -17.49
C GLY A 373 7.02 -14.78 -17.06
N LEU A 374 6.93 -14.48 -15.76
CA LEU A 374 7.53 -13.32 -15.12
C LEU A 374 9.03 -13.18 -15.40
N SER A 375 9.81 -14.27 -15.28
CA SER A 375 11.26 -14.21 -15.49
C SER A 375 11.64 -13.81 -16.92
N THR A 376 10.83 -14.18 -17.91
CA THR A 376 11.07 -13.81 -19.31
C THR A 376 10.80 -12.32 -19.52
N LEU A 377 9.67 -11.82 -18.99
CA LEU A 377 9.34 -10.39 -19.04
C LEU A 377 10.39 -9.55 -18.28
N GLU A 378 10.79 -10.00 -17.10
CA GLU A 378 11.80 -9.32 -16.29
C GLU A 378 13.13 -9.21 -17.04
N ASN A 379 13.59 -10.29 -17.67
CA ASN A 379 14.80 -10.26 -18.47
C ASN A 379 14.68 -9.30 -19.67
N LEU A 380 13.54 -9.30 -20.36
CA LEU A 380 13.26 -8.34 -21.44
C LEU A 380 13.33 -6.90 -20.94
N MET A 381 12.61 -6.57 -19.85
CA MET A 381 12.58 -5.22 -19.30
C MET A 381 13.97 -4.77 -18.86
N VAL A 382 14.73 -5.64 -18.21
CA VAL A 382 16.07 -5.29 -17.76
C VAL A 382 17.06 -5.18 -18.92
N GLU A 383 16.97 -6.03 -19.95
CA GLU A 383 17.85 -5.93 -21.12
C GLU A 383 17.58 -4.66 -21.94
N LYS A 384 16.29 -4.34 -22.14
CA LYS A 384 15.84 -3.23 -22.97
C LYS A 384 15.94 -1.89 -22.25
N LEU A 385 15.56 -1.81 -20.97
CA LEU A 385 15.35 -0.54 -20.26
C LEU A 385 16.29 -0.33 -19.08
N PHE A 386 16.70 -1.40 -18.38
CA PHE A 386 17.47 -1.29 -17.14
C PHE A 386 18.88 -1.93 -17.22
N TRP A 387 19.49 -1.91 -18.41
CA TRP A 387 20.76 -2.61 -18.66
C TRP A 387 21.92 -2.05 -17.85
N ASP A 388 21.83 -0.78 -17.47
CA ASP A 388 22.83 -0.05 -16.69
C ASP A 388 22.70 -0.29 -15.18
N LEU A 389 21.56 -0.81 -14.68
CA LEU A 389 21.42 -1.26 -13.28
C LEU A 389 22.36 -2.45 -12.98
N ARG A 390 22.60 -3.36 -13.94
CA ARG A 390 23.42 -4.58 -13.74
C ARG A 390 24.91 -4.45 -14.08
N LYS A 391 25.36 -3.34 -14.69
CA LYS A 391 26.79 -3.17 -15.08
C LYS A 391 27.73 -3.16 -13.86
N ARG A 392 27.32 -2.60 -12.72
CA ARG A 392 28.16 -2.60 -11.49
C ARG A 392 28.34 -3.98 -10.86
N THR A 393 27.35 -4.86 -10.97
CA THR A 393 27.44 -6.23 -10.39
C THR A 393 28.40 -7.11 -11.17
N THR A 394 28.48 -6.90 -12.48
CA THR A 394 29.33 -7.70 -13.38
C THR A 394 30.78 -7.22 -13.39
N GLU A 395 31.02 -5.90 -13.28
CA GLU A 395 32.37 -5.36 -13.08
C GLU A 395 32.97 -5.76 -11.72
N LEU A 396 32.16 -5.82 -10.66
CA LEU A 396 32.61 -6.37 -9.37
C LEU A 396 33.01 -7.85 -9.49
N LEU A 397 32.24 -8.66 -10.20
CA LEU A 397 32.55 -10.08 -10.43
C LEU A 397 33.81 -10.25 -11.30
N PHE A 398 34.02 -9.38 -12.29
CA PHE A 398 35.22 -9.37 -13.14
C PHE A 398 36.48 -8.94 -12.38
N LEU A 399 36.38 -7.94 -11.49
CA LEU A 399 37.47 -7.51 -10.61
C LEU A 399 37.83 -8.57 -9.56
N LEU A 400 36.84 -9.31 -9.04
CA LEU A 400 37.04 -10.41 -8.09
C LEU A 400 37.68 -11.64 -8.74
N THR A 401 37.44 -11.89 -10.02
CA THR A 401 38.01 -13.03 -10.76
C THR A 401 39.40 -12.76 -11.32
N THR A 402 39.71 -11.51 -11.67
CA THR A 402 41.02 -11.14 -12.26
C THR A 402 42.07 -10.75 -11.22
N HIS A 403 41.70 -10.23 -10.03
CA HIS A 403 42.63 -9.78 -8.99
C HIS A 403 42.28 -10.31 -7.58
N PRO A 404 42.30 -11.64 -7.36
CA PRO A 404 41.81 -12.26 -6.12
C PRO A 404 42.56 -11.81 -4.85
N ASN A 405 43.83 -11.43 -4.97
CA ASN A 405 44.66 -11.05 -3.82
C ASN A 405 44.61 -9.56 -3.44
N LYS A 406 43.95 -8.71 -4.24
CA LYS A 406 43.91 -7.25 -3.97
C LYS A 406 42.64 -6.77 -3.26
N TYR A 407 41.58 -7.58 -3.23
CA TYR A 407 40.27 -7.19 -2.70
C TYR A 407 39.71 -8.15 -1.64
N MET A 408 40.59 -8.95 -1.02
CA MET A 408 40.25 -9.96 -0.01
C MET A 408 39.98 -9.39 1.40
N ILE A 409 39.35 -8.21 1.51
CA ILE A 409 39.00 -7.58 2.81
C ILE A 409 37.50 -7.27 2.95
N PHE A 410 36.71 -7.37 1.88
CA PHE A 410 35.26 -7.22 1.98
C PHE A 410 34.56 -8.51 1.53
N LEU A 411 33.79 -9.10 2.45
CA LEU A 411 32.94 -10.29 2.36
C LEU A 411 33.51 -11.58 2.99
N LEU A 412 33.33 -11.68 4.31
CA LEU A 412 33.04 -12.96 4.96
C LEU A 412 31.89 -12.76 5.97
N PRO A 413 30.76 -13.46 5.85
CA PRO A 413 29.97 -13.88 6.99
C PRO A 413 30.49 -15.25 7.45
N ASN A 414 30.78 -15.34 8.74
CA ASN A 414 31.13 -16.56 9.46
C ASN A 414 30.19 -17.72 9.10
N THR A 415 30.73 -18.78 8.52
CA THR A 415 30.14 -20.13 8.56
C THR A 415 31.07 -21.03 9.35
N THR A 416 30.64 -21.36 10.57
CA THR A 416 31.25 -22.40 11.39
C THR A 416 30.93 -23.76 10.78
N MET A 417 31.97 -24.41 10.26
CA MET A 417 31.99 -25.84 9.95
C MET A 417 31.82 -26.67 11.23
N LEU A 418 30.78 -27.49 11.28
CA LEU A 418 30.76 -28.70 12.11
C LEU A 418 30.20 -29.85 11.25
N GLY A 419 31.10 -30.74 10.85
CA GLY A 419 30.74 -31.99 10.21
C GLY A 419 30.13 -32.97 11.22
N SER A 420 29.18 -33.79 10.78
CA SER A 420 29.39 -35.24 10.63
C SER A 420 28.07 -36.00 10.46
N LYS A 421 28.17 -37.08 9.65
CA LYS A 421 27.37 -38.31 9.64
C LYS A 421 26.02 -38.31 8.90
N SER A 422 26.15 -38.68 7.62
CA SER A 422 25.36 -39.71 6.92
C SER A 422 24.59 -40.68 7.82
N ARG A 423 23.29 -40.86 7.53
CA ARG A 423 22.58 -42.14 7.62
C ARG A 423 21.37 -42.17 6.68
N ASN A 424 21.45 -43.06 5.70
CA ASN A 424 20.35 -43.55 4.86
C ASN A 424 19.31 -44.29 5.71
N PHE A 425 18.02 -44.02 5.45
CA PHE A 425 16.88 -44.96 5.44
C PHE A 425 15.76 -44.24 4.67
N GLY A 426 15.11 -44.75 3.63
CA GLY A 426 14.83 -46.13 3.30
C GLY A 426 13.37 -46.47 3.63
N SER A 427 12.50 -46.24 2.63
CA SER A 427 11.30 -47.06 2.32
C SER A 427 9.90 -46.72 2.90
N LYS A 428 8.95 -46.78 1.95
CA LYS A 428 7.61 -47.40 1.96
C LYS A 428 6.36 -46.59 2.35
N MET A 429 5.64 -46.21 1.28
CA MET A 429 4.18 -46.28 1.17
C MET A 429 3.61 -47.62 1.66
N VAL A 430 2.47 -47.57 2.38
CA VAL A 430 1.46 -48.63 2.40
C VAL A 430 0.07 -47.99 2.47
N TYR A 431 -0.83 -48.47 1.61
CA TYR A 431 -2.25 -48.12 1.49
C TYR A 431 -3.13 -49.13 2.27
N GLY A 432 -4.23 -48.62 2.85
CA GLY A 432 -5.53 -49.30 3.03
C GLY A 432 -5.82 -49.97 4.40
N PRO A 433 -7.07 -50.40 4.66
CA PRO A 433 -8.36 -49.79 4.29
C PRO A 433 -9.48 -49.91 5.38
N THR A 434 -10.65 -49.32 5.08
CA THR A 434 -12.03 -49.65 5.56
C THR A 434 -12.38 -49.59 7.07
N SER A 435 -13.45 -48.85 7.41
CA SER A 435 -14.75 -49.47 7.72
C SER A 435 -15.86 -48.44 8.05
N SER A 436 -17.06 -48.81 7.61
CA SER A 436 -18.36 -48.18 7.76
C SER A 436 -18.89 -48.21 9.19
N THR A 437 -19.70 -47.23 9.58
CA THR A 437 -20.96 -47.49 10.31
C THR A 437 -21.96 -46.36 10.10
N ALA A 438 -23.24 -46.74 10.04
CA ALA A 438 -24.37 -45.99 9.56
C ALA A 438 -25.27 -45.44 10.69
N PHE A 439 -26.28 -44.67 10.27
CA PHE A 439 -27.57 -44.37 10.92
C PHE A 439 -27.62 -43.32 12.05
N LYS A 440 -28.33 -42.20 11.83
CA LYS A 440 -29.79 -42.10 12.08
C LYS A 440 -30.40 -40.76 11.60
N LYS A 441 -31.63 -40.91 11.08
CA LYS A 441 -32.61 -39.89 10.65
C LYS A 441 -33.19 -39.12 11.85
N HIS A 442 -33.62 -37.88 11.62
CA HIS A 442 -34.96 -37.35 11.97
C HIS A 442 -35.10 -35.93 11.39
N ASN A 443 -35.95 -35.74 10.38
CA ASN A 443 -37.37 -35.33 10.43
C ASN A 443 -37.55 -33.81 10.32
N SER A 444 -37.94 -33.39 9.11
CA SER A 444 -38.64 -32.15 8.79
C SER A 444 -40.02 -32.08 9.47
N PRO A 445 -40.63 -30.88 9.53
CA PRO A 445 -41.83 -30.64 8.70
C PRO A 445 -41.80 -29.24 8.04
N ALA A 446 -42.00 -29.14 6.72
CA ALA A 446 -43.26 -28.84 6.03
C ALA A 446 -43.68 -27.35 6.15
N LEU A 447 -43.44 -26.51 5.13
CA LEU A 447 -44.29 -26.23 3.95
C LEU A 447 -45.60 -25.48 4.25
N ARG A 448 -45.76 -24.27 3.67
CA ARG A 448 -46.94 -23.73 2.92
C ARG A 448 -46.78 -22.19 2.69
N PRO A 449 -47.51 -21.53 1.76
CA PRO A 449 -47.18 -21.46 0.33
C PRO A 449 -47.10 -20.01 -0.21
N ARG A 450 -46.57 -19.86 -1.44
CA ARG A 450 -46.70 -18.65 -2.27
C ARG A 450 -48.16 -18.37 -2.65
N PRO A 451 -48.45 -17.12 -3.04
CA PRO A 451 -49.21 -16.85 -4.26
C PRO A 451 -48.37 -16.08 -5.29
N GLN A 452 -48.44 -16.52 -6.55
CA GLN A 452 -48.02 -15.78 -7.75
C GLN A 452 -49.24 -15.03 -8.36
N PRO A 453 -49.21 -14.52 -9.60
CA PRO A 453 -49.10 -13.09 -9.93
C PRO A 453 -50.30 -12.60 -10.78
N GLN A 454 -50.18 -11.42 -11.42
CA GLN A 454 -50.85 -10.95 -12.67
C GLN A 454 -51.53 -9.54 -12.52
N PRO A 455 -51.89 -8.81 -13.62
CA PRO A 455 -50.97 -8.01 -14.45
C PRO A 455 -51.57 -6.65 -14.95
N ARG A 456 -50.77 -5.88 -15.72
CA ARG A 456 -51.16 -4.81 -16.71
C ARG A 456 -51.70 -3.48 -16.15
N ALA A 457 -51.54 -2.31 -16.78
CA ALA A 457 -50.73 -1.80 -17.90
C ALA A 457 -50.89 -0.25 -17.95
N LEU A 458 -49.89 0.40 -18.57
CA LEU A 458 -49.77 1.77 -19.12
C LEU A 458 -50.92 2.80 -18.96
N HIS A 459 -50.54 4.03 -18.57
CA HIS A 459 -50.67 5.22 -19.45
C HIS A 459 -49.71 6.35 -19.02
N SER A 460 -49.26 7.11 -20.03
CA SER A 460 -48.24 8.16 -20.04
C SER A 460 -48.73 9.52 -19.52
N THR A 461 -47.78 10.34 -19.05
CA THR A 461 -47.40 11.67 -19.59
C THR A 461 -46.80 12.52 -18.46
N GLY A 462 -45.74 13.27 -18.76
CA GLY A 462 -45.44 14.52 -18.04
C GLY A 462 -44.07 14.63 -17.38
N ALA A 463 -43.17 15.29 -18.11
CA ALA A 463 -42.21 16.30 -17.66
C ALA A 463 -41.15 15.97 -16.59
N LEU A 464 -39.91 16.27 -16.97
CA LEU A 464 -38.73 16.43 -16.13
C LEU A 464 -39.01 17.24 -14.87
N ASP A 465 -38.67 16.68 -13.70
CA ASP A 465 -38.29 17.47 -12.54
C ASP A 465 -36.98 16.90 -11.96
N THR A 466 -35.94 17.71 -12.09
CA THR A 466 -34.58 17.46 -11.59
C THR A 466 -34.57 17.66 -10.08
N GLY A 467 -34.96 16.63 -9.34
CA GLY A 467 -34.94 16.61 -7.88
C GLY A 467 -34.18 15.40 -7.35
N THR A 468 -32.84 15.39 -7.47
CA THR A 468 -32.01 14.50 -6.64
C THR A 468 -32.19 14.89 -5.18
N ALA A 469 -32.91 14.05 -4.43
CA ALA A 469 -32.96 14.16 -2.97
C ALA A 469 -31.53 14.03 -2.40
N PRO A 470 -31.12 14.86 -1.42
CA PRO A 470 -29.76 14.82 -0.89
C PRO A 470 -29.53 13.57 -0.03
N LEU A 471 -28.35 12.97 -0.17
CA LEU A 471 -27.79 12.04 0.83
C LEU A 471 -27.61 12.76 2.19
N PRO A 472 -27.67 12.05 3.34
CA PRO A 472 -27.58 12.66 4.67
C PRO A 472 -26.25 13.40 4.89
N SER A 473 -26.32 14.59 5.47
CA SER A 473 -25.26 15.60 5.57
C SER A 473 -24.23 15.42 6.71
N THR A 474 -23.88 14.18 7.11
CA THR A 474 -23.00 13.92 8.27
C THR A 474 -21.75 13.05 8.02
N ALA A 475 -21.55 12.55 6.79
CA ALA A 475 -20.39 11.70 6.47
C ALA A 475 -19.13 12.53 6.13
N THR A 476 -18.02 12.25 6.81
CA THR A 476 -16.71 12.85 6.53
C THR A 476 -16.21 12.45 5.13
N PRO A 477 -15.29 13.21 4.49
CA PRO A 477 -14.70 12.78 3.23
C PRO A 477 -14.04 11.39 3.34
N LEU A 478 -13.31 11.14 4.43
CA LEU A 478 -12.72 9.82 4.67
C LEU A 478 -13.77 8.72 4.82
N HIS A 479 -14.90 8.99 5.48
CA HIS A 479 -16.00 8.03 5.55
C HIS A 479 -16.43 7.61 4.14
N LYS A 480 -16.58 8.56 3.21
CA LYS A 480 -16.94 8.25 1.81
C LYS A 480 -15.87 7.42 1.11
N ILE A 481 -14.59 7.68 1.37
CA ILE A 481 -13.47 6.91 0.82
C ILE A 481 -13.48 5.48 1.37
N ILE A 482 -13.60 5.29 2.69
CA ILE A 482 -13.66 3.98 3.33
C ILE A 482 -14.91 3.22 2.89
N HIS A 483 -16.07 3.88 2.86
CA HIS A 483 -17.32 3.29 2.38
C HIS A 483 -17.21 2.90 0.91
N GLY A 484 -16.62 3.75 0.06
CA GLY A 484 -16.32 3.44 -1.34
C GLY A 484 -15.37 2.26 -1.48
N SER A 485 -14.34 2.17 -0.64
CA SER A 485 -13.39 1.07 -0.60
C SER A 485 -14.05 -0.24 -0.16
N ILE A 486 -14.91 -0.25 0.87
CA ILE A 486 -15.60 -1.46 1.33
C ILE A 486 -16.64 -1.92 0.31
N ARG A 487 -17.42 -0.98 -0.25
CA ARG A 487 -18.34 -1.28 -1.37
C ARG A 487 -17.57 -1.84 -2.57
N ALA A 488 -16.39 -1.25 -2.78
CA ALA A 488 -15.31 -1.65 -3.66
C ALA A 488 -14.93 -3.12 -3.53
N LYS A 489 -14.34 -3.42 -2.36
CA LYS A 489 -13.43 -4.50 -2.03
C LYS A 489 -13.97 -5.55 -1.08
N GLY A 490 -15.21 -5.39 -0.66
CA GLY A 490 -15.74 -6.11 0.48
C GLY A 490 -15.12 -5.59 1.78
N PRO A 491 -15.37 -6.29 2.90
CA PRO A 491 -14.92 -5.86 4.20
C PRO A 491 -13.39 -5.71 4.26
N ILE A 492 -12.91 -4.62 4.86
CA ILE A 492 -11.47 -4.34 5.04
C ILE A 492 -11.02 -4.77 6.44
N SER A 493 -9.73 -5.01 6.65
CA SER A 493 -9.24 -5.32 8.01
C SER A 493 -9.38 -4.12 8.95
N VAL A 494 -9.45 -4.40 10.26
CA VAL A 494 -9.39 -3.33 11.28
C VAL A 494 -8.08 -2.54 11.16
N ALA A 495 -6.98 -3.21 10.80
CA ALA A 495 -5.70 -2.56 10.56
C ALA A 495 -5.78 -1.56 9.40
N GLN A 496 -6.39 -1.94 8.27
CA GLN A 496 -6.56 -1.05 7.12
C GLN A 496 -7.48 0.13 7.47
N TYR A 497 -8.57 -0.12 8.19
CA TYR A 497 -9.45 0.94 8.67
C TYR A 497 -8.70 1.94 9.57
N MET A 498 -7.97 1.44 10.58
CA MET A 498 -7.17 2.24 11.50
C MET A 498 -6.09 3.05 10.76
N GLN A 499 -5.36 2.43 9.84
CA GLN A 499 -4.35 3.08 9.00
C GLN A 499 -4.95 4.23 8.18
N MET A 500 -6.11 4.02 7.56
CA MET A 500 -6.79 5.06 6.79
C MET A 500 -7.24 6.22 7.70
N CYS A 501 -7.79 5.91 8.87
CA CYS A 501 -8.21 6.92 9.84
C CYS A 501 -7.05 7.78 10.34
N LEU A 502 -5.90 7.17 10.65
CA LEU A 502 -4.78 7.86 11.27
C LEU A 502 -3.86 8.55 10.26
N SER A 503 -3.56 7.88 9.14
CA SER A 503 -2.42 8.22 8.28
C SER A 503 -2.77 8.33 6.80
N HIS A 504 -4.06 8.38 6.42
CA HIS A 504 -4.41 8.69 5.03
C HIS A 504 -3.78 10.06 4.62
N PRO A 505 -3.08 10.17 3.47
CA PRO A 505 -2.24 11.34 3.15
C PRO A 505 -2.97 12.69 3.20
N VAL A 506 -4.24 12.70 2.75
CA VAL A 506 -5.09 13.91 2.75
C VAL A 506 -6.00 13.98 3.98
N GLU A 507 -6.69 12.88 4.26
CA GLU A 507 -7.82 12.86 5.20
C GLU A 507 -7.50 12.26 6.59
N GLY A 508 -6.28 11.77 6.79
CA GLY A 508 -5.85 11.11 8.02
C GLY A 508 -5.73 12.06 9.20
N TYR A 509 -6.02 11.55 10.38
CA TYR A 509 -6.02 12.30 11.64
C TYR A 509 -4.69 13.03 11.89
N TYR A 510 -3.55 12.34 11.80
CA TYR A 510 -2.23 12.94 12.02
C TYR A 510 -1.72 13.80 10.86
N MET A 511 -2.39 13.77 9.70
CA MET A 511 -2.04 14.58 8.52
C MET A 511 -2.71 15.97 8.56
N LYS A 512 -3.80 16.13 9.32
CA LYS A 512 -4.59 17.38 9.41
C LYS A 512 -4.06 18.41 10.42
N GLY A 513 -3.19 18.00 11.33
CA GLY A 513 -2.27 18.93 11.96
C GLY A 513 -2.68 19.65 13.25
N GLU A 514 -3.71 19.22 13.97
CA GLU A 514 -3.96 19.70 15.35
C GLU A 514 -4.32 18.58 16.38
N PRO A 515 -3.67 17.40 16.38
CA PRO A 515 -4.11 16.28 17.23
C PRO A 515 -3.68 16.40 18.72
N ILE A 516 -2.59 17.11 19.03
CA ILE A 516 -1.87 16.98 20.31
C ILE A 516 -1.82 18.29 21.10
N GLY A 517 -2.21 18.25 22.39
CA GLY A 517 -2.05 19.33 23.36
C GLY A 517 -3.35 19.71 24.09
N ALA A 518 -3.31 20.77 24.90
CA ALA A 518 -4.48 21.20 25.71
C ALA A 518 -5.70 21.66 24.89
N GLN A 519 -5.51 21.94 23.60
CA GLN A 519 -6.57 22.24 22.62
C GLN A 519 -6.81 21.10 21.61
N GLY A 520 -6.02 20.01 21.70
CA GLY A 520 -6.15 18.80 20.86
C GLY A 520 -7.03 17.73 21.53
N ASP A 521 -7.08 16.51 20.97
CA ASP A 521 -7.96 15.45 21.51
C ASP A 521 -7.37 14.74 22.73
N PHE A 522 -6.05 14.81 22.93
CA PHE A 522 -5.34 14.25 24.09
C PHE A 522 -4.07 15.02 24.45
N VAL A 523 -3.55 14.75 25.66
CA VAL A 523 -2.32 15.35 26.20
C VAL A 523 -1.36 14.22 26.58
N THR A 524 -0.16 14.23 26.01
CA THR A 524 0.88 13.21 26.21
C THR A 524 1.85 13.56 27.35
N SER A 525 2.62 12.59 27.82
CA SER A 525 3.57 12.78 28.94
C SER A 525 4.57 13.96 28.75
N PRO A 526 5.20 14.16 27.58
CA PRO A 526 6.09 15.30 27.33
C PRO A 526 5.39 16.66 27.43
N GLU A 527 4.12 16.74 27.05
CA GLU A 527 3.33 17.99 27.12
C GLU A 527 2.87 18.31 28.55
N ILE A 528 2.85 17.32 29.45
CA ILE A 528 2.45 17.51 30.86
C ILE A 528 3.60 18.09 31.70
N SER A 529 4.82 17.58 31.53
CA SER A 529 5.96 18.02 32.33
C SER A 529 7.31 17.67 31.70
N GLN A 530 8.21 18.66 31.65
CA GLN A 530 9.61 18.47 31.25
C GLN A 530 10.35 17.42 32.09
N LEU A 531 9.87 17.14 33.31
CA LEU A 531 10.45 16.10 34.17
C LEU A 531 10.48 14.74 33.47
N PHE A 532 9.49 14.44 32.63
CA PHE A 532 9.43 13.19 31.89
C PHE A 532 10.61 13.05 30.92
N GLY A 533 10.77 14.00 30.00
CA GLY A 533 11.84 13.95 29.00
C GLY A 533 13.25 14.00 29.59
N GLU A 534 13.42 14.73 30.70
CA GLU A 534 14.70 14.76 31.42
C GLU A 534 15.08 13.39 32.00
N LEU A 535 14.14 12.66 32.62
CA LEU A 535 14.43 11.34 33.19
C LEU A 535 14.62 10.26 32.12
N VAL A 536 13.90 10.34 31.01
CA VAL A 536 14.11 9.49 29.82
C VAL A 536 15.52 9.70 29.26
N GLY A 537 15.92 10.97 29.07
CA GLY A 537 17.27 11.31 28.62
C GLY A 537 18.37 10.84 29.57
N ILE A 538 18.18 11.00 30.89
CA ILE A 538 19.10 10.50 31.92
C ILE A 538 19.26 8.98 31.83
N TRP A 539 18.16 8.23 31.68
CA TRP A 539 18.25 6.78 31.56
C TRP A 539 19.06 6.38 30.33
N LEU A 540 18.74 6.93 29.15
CA LEU A 540 19.46 6.63 27.91
C LEU A 540 20.95 6.93 28.00
N VAL A 541 21.32 8.09 28.55
CA VAL A 541 22.73 8.47 28.76
C VAL A 541 23.41 7.57 29.77
N SER A 542 22.74 7.16 30.85
CA SER A 542 23.33 6.26 31.85
C SER A 542 23.80 4.95 31.22
N GLN A 543 23.04 4.40 30.26
CA GLN A 543 23.41 3.19 29.55
C GLN A 543 24.66 3.38 28.69
N TRP A 544 24.78 4.54 28.03
CA TRP A 544 25.99 4.88 27.27
C TRP A 544 27.22 5.07 28.17
N LEU A 545 27.04 5.70 29.34
CA LEU A 545 28.10 5.88 30.34
C LEU A 545 28.63 4.54 30.87
N GLU A 546 27.72 3.61 31.20
CA GLU A 546 28.07 2.26 31.67
C GLU A 546 28.86 1.44 30.63
N ARG A 547 28.73 1.77 29.35
CA ARG A 547 29.48 1.15 28.24
C ARG A 547 30.80 1.84 27.93
N GLY A 548 31.25 2.76 28.79
CA GLY A 548 32.59 3.35 28.76
C GLY A 548 32.75 4.53 27.80
N MET A 549 31.68 5.05 27.19
CA MET A 549 31.71 6.27 26.35
C MET A 549 32.62 6.20 25.12
N ASN A 550 32.87 4.99 24.60
CA ASN A 550 33.85 4.75 23.55
C ASN A 550 33.40 5.19 22.14
N ARG A 551 32.10 5.47 21.97
CA ARG A 551 31.50 5.81 20.67
C ARG A 551 30.72 7.12 20.75
N PRO A 552 30.69 7.92 19.67
CA PRO A 552 29.75 9.02 19.54
C PRO A 552 28.29 8.53 19.59
N ILE A 553 27.36 9.45 19.79
CA ILE A 553 25.95 9.16 20.03
C ILE A 553 25.11 9.62 18.83
N GLN A 554 24.14 8.79 18.44
CA GLN A 554 22.98 9.24 17.68
C GLN A 554 21.71 9.10 18.52
N VAL A 555 20.80 10.07 18.43
CA VAL A 555 19.52 10.05 19.16
C VAL A 555 18.39 9.81 18.18
N VAL A 556 17.53 8.84 18.45
CA VAL A 556 16.46 8.40 17.56
C VAL A 556 15.13 8.48 18.29
N GLU A 557 14.13 9.10 17.67
CA GLU A 557 12.77 9.11 18.21
C GLU A 557 11.75 8.66 17.15
N LEU A 558 10.89 7.72 17.54
CA LEU A 558 9.78 7.23 16.72
C LEU A 558 8.50 7.97 17.12
N GLY A 559 7.85 8.62 16.16
CA GLY A 559 6.65 9.43 16.40
C GLY A 559 6.88 10.60 17.36
N PRO A 560 7.80 11.53 17.06
CA PRO A 560 8.17 12.63 17.96
C PRO A 560 7.05 13.64 18.25
N GLY A 561 5.90 13.54 17.59
CA GLY A 561 4.78 14.47 17.73
C GLY A 561 5.24 15.91 17.46
N ARG A 562 5.22 16.77 18.48
CA ARG A 562 5.65 18.18 18.36
C ARG A 562 7.16 18.39 18.55
N GLY A 563 7.92 17.32 18.78
CA GLY A 563 9.36 17.34 19.10
C GLY A 563 9.67 17.76 20.54
N THR A 564 8.67 17.78 21.44
CA THR A 564 8.84 18.21 22.84
C THR A 564 9.74 17.27 23.63
N LEU A 565 9.55 15.95 23.46
CA LEU A 565 10.39 14.95 24.12
C LEU A 565 11.84 15.02 23.64
N MET A 566 12.08 15.10 22.33
CA MET A 566 13.42 15.34 21.79
C MET A 566 14.07 16.62 22.36
N ASP A 567 13.36 17.74 22.44
CA ASP A 567 13.92 18.98 23.01
C ASP A 567 14.38 18.79 24.46
N ASP A 568 13.54 18.15 25.29
CA ASP A 568 13.85 17.85 26.68
C ASP A 568 15.04 16.90 26.82
N MET A 569 15.08 15.85 25.99
CA MET A 569 16.17 14.89 25.95
C MET A 569 17.48 15.55 25.53
N LEU A 570 17.51 16.29 24.41
CA LEU A 570 18.72 16.97 23.93
C LEU A 570 19.24 17.98 24.95
N ARG A 571 18.36 18.81 25.53
CA ARG A 571 18.73 19.74 26.60
C ARG A 571 19.37 19.02 27.78
N THR A 572 18.84 17.86 28.15
CA THR A 572 19.36 17.05 29.26
C THR A 572 20.70 16.41 28.92
N ILE A 573 20.80 15.80 27.73
CA ILE A 573 22.02 15.18 27.20
C ILE A 573 23.14 16.22 27.16
N GLU A 574 22.91 17.42 26.64
CA GLU A 574 23.95 18.47 26.58
C GLU A 574 24.36 19.03 27.96
N SER A 575 23.47 18.96 28.95
CA SER A 575 23.76 19.43 30.31
C SER A 575 24.71 18.50 31.07
N ILE A 576 24.80 17.23 30.69
CA ILE A 576 25.71 16.25 31.28
C ILE A 576 27.11 16.45 30.67
N GLY A 577 28.11 16.70 31.52
CA GLY A 577 29.44 17.13 31.05
C GLY A 577 30.12 16.13 30.10
N GLN A 578 29.90 14.82 30.31
CA GLN A 578 30.48 13.72 29.55
C GLN A 578 29.95 13.60 28.11
N THR A 579 28.75 14.11 27.86
CA THR A 579 28.02 14.00 26.57
C THR A 579 28.14 15.25 25.70
N ARG A 580 28.78 16.32 26.20
CA ARG A 580 29.00 17.55 25.41
C ARG A 580 29.77 17.26 24.12
N GLY A 581 29.21 17.67 22.99
CA GLY A 581 29.80 17.45 21.66
C GLY A 581 29.85 16.00 21.20
N ARG A 582 29.12 15.09 21.86
CA ARG A 582 29.10 13.66 21.51
C ARG A 582 27.93 13.27 20.60
N VAL A 583 26.87 14.07 20.55
CA VAL A 583 25.74 13.86 19.64
C VAL A 583 26.18 14.21 18.21
N GLN A 584 26.18 13.22 17.33
CA GLN A 584 26.56 13.38 15.92
C GLN A 584 25.36 13.39 14.97
N ALA A 585 24.20 12.90 15.41
CA ALA A 585 22.98 12.94 14.62
C ALA A 585 21.73 12.78 15.50
N VAL A 586 20.65 13.39 15.06
CA VAL A 586 19.29 13.22 15.59
C VAL A 586 18.40 12.75 14.44
N HIS A 587 17.80 11.59 14.62
CA HIS A 587 16.95 10.94 13.62
C HIS A 587 15.51 10.87 14.13
N LEU A 588 14.59 11.44 13.37
CA LEU A 588 13.16 11.50 13.69
C LEU A 588 12.37 10.66 12.69
N VAL A 589 11.66 9.64 13.15
CA VAL A 589 10.78 8.82 12.30
C VAL A 589 9.36 9.37 12.39
N GLU A 590 8.96 10.13 11.37
CA GLU A 590 7.71 10.91 11.32
C GLU A 590 7.20 10.95 9.87
N THR A 591 5.93 10.65 9.62
CA THR A 591 5.37 10.65 8.24
C THR A 591 4.66 11.95 7.88
N SER A 592 4.24 12.73 8.86
CA SER A 592 3.50 13.98 8.67
C SER A 592 4.43 15.15 8.35
N ALA A 593 4.36 15.66 7.12
CA ALA A 593 5.16 16.81 6.67
C ALA A 593 4.98 18.04 7.57
N LYS A 594 3.76 18.29 8.05
CA LYS A 594 3.46 19.41 8.96
C LYS A 594 4.16 19.25 10.32
N LEU A 595 4.11 18.05 10.90
CA LEU A 595 4.81 17.80 12.16
C LEU A 595 6.33 17.92 12.00
N ARG A 596 6.89 17.49 10.86
CA ARG A 596 8.31 17.71 10.55
C ARG A 596 8.69 19.20 10.56
N GLU A 597 7.85 20.07 10.02
CA GLU A 597 8.08 21.53 10.06
C GLU A 597 8.04 22.08 11.50
N GLU A 598 7.05 21.66 12.31
CA GLU A 598 6.99 22.05 13.72
C GLU A 598 8.21 21.57 14.51
N GLN A 599 8.62 20.32 14.31
CA GLN A 599 9.81 19.73 14.93
C GLN A 599 11.08 20.47 14.52
N LYS A 600 11.23 20.79 13.22
CA LYS A 600 12.38 21.54 12.71
C LYS A 600 12.47 22.91 13.36
N SER A 601 11.34 23.63 13.43
CA SER A 601 11.28 24.94 14.08
C SER A 601 11.72 24.85 15.55
N ARG A 602 11.19 23.88 16.30
CA ARG A 602 11.51 23.67 17.71
C ARG A 602 12.97 23.30 17.95
N LEU A 603 13.49 22.34 17.18
CA LEU A 603 14.82 21.75 17.43
C LEU A 603 15.97 22.54 16.83
N SER A 604 15.70 23.46 15.90
CA SER A 604 16.72 24.32 15.28
C SER A 604 17.51 25.18 16.27
N ALA A 605 16.94 25.47 17.45
CA ALA A 605 17.62 26.21 18.52
C ALA A 605 18.52 25.32 19.40
N ARG A 606 18.42 23.99 19.27
CA ARG A 606 19.19 23.01 20.06
C ARG A 606 20.33 22.42 19.28
N ILE A 607 20.05 21.94 18.08
CA ILE A 607 20.99 21.19 17.28
C ILE A 607 21.15 21.82 15.90
N PRO A 608 22.37 21.84 15.34
CA PRO A 608 22.58 22.31 13.97
C PRO A 608 21.73 21.54 12.96
N ALA A 609 21.25 22.24 11.92
CA ALA A 609 20.32 21.68 10.95
C ALA A 609 20.91 20.49 10.18
N GLU A 610 22.23 20.46 10.00
CA GLU A 610 22.98 19.39 9.34
C GLU A 610 22.98 18.06 10.10
N LEU A 611 22.69 18.07 11.40
CA LEU A 611 22.64 16.86 12.23
C LEU A 611 21.20 16.37 12.46
N LEU A 612 20.20 17.07 11.94
CA LEU A 612 18.78 16.77 12.18
C LEU A 612 18.16 16.15 10.92
N HIS A 613 17.70 14.91 11.03
CA HIS A 613 17.24 14.10 9.91
C HIS A 613 15.85 13.51 10.16
N TRP A 614 15.03 13.43 9.11
CA TRP A 614 13.71 12.81 9.16
C TRP A 614 13.60 11.62 8.22
N TYR A 615 12.85 10.62 8.66
CA TYR A 615 12.61 9.38 7.93
C TYR A 615 11.14 8.99 7.98
N ASP A 616 10.68 8.29 6.95
CA ASP A 616 9.31 7.73 6.93
C ASP A 616 9.24 6.46 7.78
N ARG A 617 10.34 5.70 7.88
CA ARG A 617 10.39 4.40 8.56
C ARG A 617 11.68 4.23 9.35
N ILE A 618 11.64 3.35 10.36
CA ILE A 618 12.82 3.01 11.17
C ILE A 618 13.92 2.34 10.34
N GLU A 619 13.55 1.61 9.28
CA GLU A 619 14.52 0.93 8.41
C GLU A 619 15.38 1.90 7.57
N ASP A 620 14.93 3.14 7.41
CA ASP A 620 15.63 4.16 6.62
C ASP A 620 16.66 4.92 7.48
N VAL A 621 16.64 4.73 8.80
CA VAL A 621 17.62 5.34 9.71
C VAL A 621 19.00 4.69 9.50
N PRO A 622 20.07 5.47 9.26
CA PRO A 622 21.40 4.93 9.03
C PRO A 622 21.86 3.99 10.15
N ASN A 623 22.08 2.73 9.80
CA ASN A 623 22.54 1.72 10.76
C ASN A 623 24.07 1.60 10.71
N ASN A 624 24.75 2.41 11.53
CA ASN A 624 26.21 2.51 11.60
C ASN A 624 26.77 1.76 12.84
N ALA A 625 27.84 0.98 12.65
CA ALA A 625 28.50 0.23 13.72
C ALA A 625 29.41 1.09 14.63
N ASP A 626 29.78 2.28 14.16
CA ASP A 626 30.72 3.17 14.86
C ASP A 626 30.02 4.16 15.82
N VAL A 627 28.68 4.20 15.82
CA VAL A 627 27.86 5.09 16.64
C VAL A 627 27.04 4.32 17.65
N TYR A 628 26.81 4.91 18.82
CA TYR A 628 25.93 4.35 19.85
C TYR A 628 24.52 4.95 19.73
N THR A 629 23.51 4.09 19.62
CA THR A 629 22.12 4.52 19.44
C THR A 629 21.42 4.75 20.77
N LEU A 630 20.89 5.95 21.01
CA LEU A 630 19.91 6.25 22.05
C LEU A 630 18.54 6.37 21.40
N LEU A 631 17.61 5.46 21.71
CA LEU A 631 16.31 5.40 21.04
C LEU A 631 15.15 5.58 22.01
N VAL A 632 14.11 6.30 21.60
CA VAL A 632 12.84 6.35 22.32
C VAL A 632 11.66 6.19 21.37
N ALA A 633 10.64 5.45 21.81
CA ALA A 633 9.32 5.38 21.20
C ALA A 633 8.30 5.60 22.33
N HIS A 634 7.64 6.76 22.33
CA HIS A 634 6.67 7.14 23.36
C HIS A 634 5.32 7.40 22.72
N GLU A 635 4.27 6.67 23.16
CA GLU A 635 2.92 6.73 22.57
C GLU A 635 2.94 6.54 21.04
N PHE A 636 3.78 5.61 20.59
CA PHE A 636 3.97 5.31 19.18
C PHE A 636 3.27 4.01 18.79
N PHE A 637 3.41 2.97 19.60
CA PHE A 637 2.96 1.62 19.23
C PHE A 637 1.45 1.44 19.42
N ASP A 638 0.81 2.26 20.25
CA ASP A 638 -0.65 2.26 20.39
C ASP A 638 -1.40 2.73 19.13
N ALA A 639 -0.75 3.57 18.32
CA ALA A 639 -1.26 4.14 17.09
C ALA A 639 -0.87 3.30 15.85
N VAL A 640 -0.13 2.20 16.03
CA VAL A 640 0.24 1.30 14.93
C VAL A 640 -0.94 0.35 14.63
N PRO A 641 -1.31 0.16 13.34
CA PRO A 641 -2.46 -0.66 12.97
C PRO A 641 -2.49 -2.07 13.58
N ILE A 642 -3.66 -2.44 14.12
CA ILE A 642 -3.91 -3.77 14.68
C ILE A 642 -4.93 -4.57 13.87
N HIS A 643 -4.69 -5.87 13.73
CA HIS A 643 -5.67 -6.84 13.30
C HIS A 643 -6.38 -7.42 14.53
N ILE A 644 -7.66 -7.75 14.38
CA ILE A 644 -8.43 -8.44 15.43
C ILE A 644 -8.76 -9.83 14.94
N ILE A 645 -8.23 -10.85 15.59
CA ILE A 645 -8.42 -12.26 15.24
C ILE A 645 -9.34 -12.91 16.26
N LYS A 646 -10.41 -13.57 15.80
CA LYS A 646 -11.25 -14.44 16.61
C LYS A 646 -10.71 -15.87 16.53
N THR A 647 -10.39 -16.46 17.68
CA THR A 647 -9.93 -17.84 17.78
C THR A 647 -11.07 -18.81 17.50
N GLY A 648 -10.78 -19.88 16.76
CA GLY A 648 -11.69 -21.02 16.53
C GLY A 648 -11.00 -22.34 16.87
N GLN A 649 -11.45 -23.44 16.24
CA GLN A 649 -10.84 -24.76 16.44
C GLN A 649 -9.32 -24.74 16.19
N LYS A 650 -8.56 -25.53 16.96
CA LYS A 650 -7.09 -25.62 16.87
C LYS A 650 -6.61 -26.41 15.64
N THR A 651 -7.03 -25.98 14.46
CA THR A 651 -6.67 -26.53 13.13
C THR A 651 -6.28 -25.39 12.19
N PRO A 652 -5.43 -25.62 11.17
CA PRO A 652 -5.17 -24.63 10.14
C PRO A 652 -6.49 -24.14 9.51
N GLY A 653 -6.80 -22.85 9.70
CA GLY A 653 -8.05 -22.23 9.23
C GLY A 653 -9.15 -22.05 10.28
N GLY A 654 -8.95 -22.49 11.54
CA GLY A 654 -9.93 -22.27 12.61
C GLY A 654 -9.98 -20.81 13.10
N PHE A 655 -8.89 -20.06 12.96
CA PHE A 655 -8.84 -18.65 13.34
C PHE A 655 -9.44 -17.80 12.21
N GLN A 656 -10.27 -16.82 12.56
CA GLN A 656 -10.93 -15.93 11.61
C GLN A 656 -10.59 -14.48 11.95
N GLU A 657 -10.50 -13.63 10.93
CA GLU A 657 -10.25 -12.21 11.14
C GLU A 657 -11.57 -11.45 11.29
N ILE A 658 -11.59 -10.48 12.19
CA ILE A 658 -12.66 -9.48 12.29
C ILE A 658 -12.31 -8.34 11.35
N LEU A 659 -13.23 -8.04 10.44
CA LEU A 659 -13.15 -7.03 9.40
C LEU A 659 -14.17 -5.91 9.67
N VAL A 660 -14.02 -4.79 8.98
CA VAL A 660 -14.95 -3.65 8.97
C VAL A 660 -15.75 -3.69 7.67
N ASP A 661 -17.08 -3.68 7.79
CA ASP A 661 -18.03 -3.67 6.67
C ASP A 661 -19.05 -2.52 6.84
N ILE A 662 -19.82 -2.23 5.81
CA ILE A 662 -20.92 -1.27 5.84
C ILE A 662 -22.06 -1.81 6.71
N ASP A 663 -22.62 -0.98 7.58
CA ASP A 663 -23.84 -1.29 8.32
C ASP A 663 -25.08 -1.02 7.46
N ARG A 664 -25.57 -2.06 6.78
CA ARG A 664 -26.77 -1.99 5.92
C ARG A 664 -28.07 -1.87 6.71
N THR A 665 -28.06 -2.17 8.01
CA THR A 665 -29.24 -2.04 8.89
C THR A 665 -29.57 -0.57 9.14
N ALA A 666 -28.56 0.30 9.19
CA ALA A 666 -28.71 1.74 9.27
C ALA A 666 -29.32 2.36 8.00
N GLN A 667 -29.01 1.82 6.82
CA GLN A 667 -29.58 2.25 5.53
C GLN A 667 -31.07 1.90 5.41
N ILE A 668 -31.50 0.71 5.86
CA ILE A 668 -32.91 0.30 5.76
C ILE A 668 -33.81 1.17 6.64
N LEU A 669 -33.31 1.65 7.79
CA LEU A 669 -34.02 2.57 8.68
C LEU A 669 -34.06 4.03 8.16
N SER A 670 -33.11 4.44 7.31
CA SER A 670 -33.18 5.74 6.63
C SER A 670 -34.09 5.74 5.40
N ASP A 671 -34.25 4.57 4.77
CA ASP A 671 -34.98 4.43 3.50
C ASP A 671 -36.47 4.06 3.67
N SER A 672 -36.91 3.72 4.89
CA SER A 672 -38.33 3.46 5.21
C SER A 672 -39.09 4.76 5.55
N SER A 673 -39.40 5.52 4.50
CA SER A 673 -40.43 6.57 4.27
C SER A 673 -40.93 7.48 5.42
N PRO A 674 -41.03 8.81 5.18
CA PRO A 674 -42.10 9.65 5.72
C PRO A 674 -43.35 9.48 4.86
N SER A 675 -44.16 8.46 5.12
CA SER A 675 -45.53 8.37 4.62
C SER A 675 -46.32 7.44 5.53
N LEU A 676 -47.40 7.99 6.11
CA LEU A 676 -48.39 7.35 7.00
C LEU A 676 -48.06 7.40 8.50
N VAL A 677 -48.38 8.51 9.18
CA VAL A 677 -49.34 8.56 10.31
C VAL A 677 -49.84 10.01 10.48
N ASN A 678 -51.03 10.32 9.96
CA ASN A 678 -51.86 11.42 10.46
C ASN A 678 -52.52 10.94 11.77
N ASN A 679 -51.95 11.25 12.93
CA ASN A 679 -52.67 11.13 14.21
C ASN A 679 -52.02 12.02 15.30
N PRO A 680 -52.59 13.18 15.63
CA PRO A 680 -52.00 14.15 16.57
C PRO A 680 -52.35 13.84 18.04
N SER A 681 -52.10 12.62 18.51
CA SER A 681 -52.51 12.21 19.87
C SER A 681 -51.52 11.32 20.63
N LEU A 682 -50.26 11.21 20.20
CA LEU A 682 -49.22 10.47 20.94
C LEU A 682 -47.92 11.28 21.16
N LEU A 683 -48.04 12.59 21.35
CA LEU A 683 -46.99 13.42 21.96
C LEU A 683 -47.09 13.35 23.49
N ALA A 684 -46.61 12.25 24.05
CA ALA A 684 -46.21 12.18 25.45
C ALA A 684 -45.33 10.95 25.65
N ASN A 685 -44.02 11.10 25.42
CA ASN A 685 -42.97 10.49 26.25
C ASN A 685 -41.61 10.98 25.76
N ASN A 686 -40.97 11.80 26.59
CA ASN A 686 -39.56 12.14 26.50
C ASN A 686 -38.73 10.86 26.64
N SER A 687 -38.02 10.48 25.57
CA SER A 687 -36.90 9.56 25.62
C SER A 687 -35.74 10.18 24.84
N PRO A 688 -34.49 10.11 25.34
CA PRO A 688 -33.36 10.74 24.69
C PRO A 688 -33.15 10.13 23.29
N ALA A 689 -32.85 10.99 22.32
CA ALA A 689 -32.58 10.60 20.95
C ALA A 689 -31.55 9.44 20.89
N LYS A 690 -31.90 8.33 20.24
CA LYS A 690 -30.95 7.25 19.96
C LYS A 690 -29.78 7.79 19.15
N PRO A 691 -28.51 7.48 19.50
CA PRO A 691 -27.36 7.87 18.69
C PRO A 691 -27.49 7.28 17.29
N GLN A 692 -27.27 8.12 16.27
CA GLN A 692 -27.25 7.74 14.85
C GLN A 692 -26.18 6.65 14.63
N SER A 693 -26.55 5.57 13.91
CA SER A 693 -25.62 4.47 13.62
C SER A 693 -24.43 4.97 12.78
N PRO A 694 -23.18 4.56 13.11
CA PRO A 694 -21.98 5.13 12.51
C PRO A 694 -21.66 4.65 11.07
N GLY A 695 -22.57 3.90 10.42
CA GLY A 695 -22.46 3.49 9.02
C GLY A 695 -21.50 2.33 8.74
N PHE A 696 -20.68 1.93 9.71
CA PHE A 696 -19.81 0.75 9.67
C PHE A 696 -20.11 -0.22 10.81
N ARG A 697 -19.73 -1.48 10.63
CA ARG A 697 -19.88 -2.57 11.61
C ARG A 697 -18.73 -3.57 11.50
N TYR A 698 -18.52 -4.33 12.57
CA TYR A 698 -17.63 -5.50 12.52
C TYR A 698 -18.30 -6.70 11.86
N VAL A 699 -17.54 -7.45 11.06
CA VAL A 699 -17.94 -8.74 10.46
C VAL A 699 -16.81 -9.76 10.58
N LEU A 700 -17.13 -11.05 10.51
CA LEU A 700 -16.10 -12.11 10.43
C LEU A 700 -15.73 -12.38 8.99
N SER A 701 -14.45 -12.66 8.75
CA SER A 701 -13.94 -13.04 7.45
C SER A 701 -14.54 -14.38 7.01
N GLY A 702 -14.98 -14.46 5.73
CA GLY A 702 -15.57 -15.67 5.17
C GLY A 702 -14.57 -16.83 4.99
N GLN A 703 -13.27 -16.51 4.90
CA GLN A 703 -12.17 -17.46 4.94
C GLN A 703 -11.12 -17.00 5.95
N SER A 704 -10.28 -17.93 6.42
CA SER A 704 -9.16 -17.60 7.30
C SER A 704 -8.11 -16.78 6.54
N SER A 705 -7.84 -15.56 7.02
CA SER A 705 -6.83 -14.69 6.43
C SER A 705 -5.42 -15.30 6.58
N PRO A 706 -4.44 -14.90 5.76
CA PRO A 706 -3.07 -15.41 5.89
C PRO A 706 -2.50 -15.24 7.30
N LEU A 707 -2.74 -14.10 7.94
CA LEU A 707 -2.35 -13.85 9.33
C LEU A 707 -3.06 -14.79 10.30
N ALA A 708 -4.38 -14.96 10.16
CA ALA A 708 -5.14 -15.84 11.02
C ALA A 708 -4.66 -17.30 10.94
N ARG A 709 -4.26 -17.77 9.75
CA ARG A 709 -3.74 -19.13 9.56
C ARG A 709 -2.44 -19.41 10.31
N THR A 710 -1.55 -18.42 10.41
CA THR A 710 -0.20 -18.61 10.98
C THR A 710 -0.09 -18.15 12.43
N LEU A 711 -0.98 -17.28 12.90
CA LEU A 711 -0.90 -16.67 14.24
C LEU A 711 -0.93 -17.70 15.37
N GLY A 712 -1.77 -18.74 15.26
CA GLY A 712 -1.86 -19.79 16.28
C GLY A 712 -0.56 -20.59 16.44
N GLU A 713 0.26 -20.64 15.39
CA GLU A 713 1.53 -21.37 15.34
C GLU A 713 2.73 -20.47 15.63
N SER A 714 2.56 -19.14 15.60
CA SER A 714 3.67 -18.18 15.74
C SER A 714 4.18 -18.06 17.17
N SER A 715 3.34 -18.28 18.18
CA SER A 715 3.74 -18.29 19.60
C SER A 715 2.84 -19.20 20.43
N ALA A 716 3.44 -19.88 21.40
CA ALA A 716 2.72 -20.69 22.39
C ALA A 716 1.62 -19.88 23.10
N ARG A 717 1.83 -18.58 23.29
CA ARG A 717 0.88 -17.67 23.93
C ARG A 717 -0.44 -17.56 23.16
N PHE A 718 -0.39 -17.51 21.83
CA PHE A 718 -1.60 -17.45 21.00
C PHE A 718 -2.29 -18.81 20.90
N SER A 719 -1.52 -19.91 20.89
CA SER A 719 -2.06 -21.28 20.86
C SER A 719 -2.86 -21.66 22.13
N GLN A 720 -2.62 -20.94 23.23
CA GLN A 720 -3.27 -21.16 24.53
C GLN A 720 -4.53 -20.32 24.73
N VAL A 721 -4.81 -19.36 23.84
CA VAL A 721 -6.03 -18.55 23.93
C VAL A 721 -7.25 -19.44 23.70
N PRO A 722 -8.27 -19.43 24.59
CA PRO A 722 -9.46 -20.26 24.44
C PRO A 722 -10.23 -19.95 23.16
N GLU A 723 -10.98 -20.93 22.65
CA GLU A 723 -11.82 -20.76 21.47
C GLU A 723 -12.87 -19.65 21.65
N GLY A 724 -13.20 -18.94 20.56
CA GLY A 724 -14.19 -17.87 20.52
C GLY A 724 -13.71 -16.51 21.05
N HIS A 725 -12.50 -16.43 21.60
CA HIS A 725 -11.90 -15.20 22.13
C HIS A 725 -11.26 -14.36 21.03
N ARG A 726 -10.96 -13.11 21.34
CA ARG A 726 -10.32 -12.17 20.42
C ARG A 726 -8.85 -11.95 20.80
N ILE A 727 -8.03 -11.75 19.78
CA ILE A 727 -6.63 -11.36 19.88
C ILE A 727 -6.43 -10.13 19.01
N GLU A 728 -6.03 -9.03 19.63
CA GLU A 728 -5.53 -7.83 18.95
C GLU A 728 -4.02 -8.02 18.71
N VAL A 729 -3.59 -7.95 17.46
CA VAL A 729 -2.20 -8.20 17.07
C VAL A 729 -1.76 -7.23 15.99
N SER A 730 -0.54 -6.70 16.09
CA SER A 730 0.03 -5.81 15.08
C SER A 730 1.31 -6.39 14.47
N PRO A 731 1.23 -7.04 13.29
CA PRO A 731 2.42 -7.41 12.52
C PRO A 731 3.33 -6.21 12.20
N SER A 732 2.76 -5.02 12.04
CA SER A 732 3.51 -3.78 11.84
C SER A 732 4.37 -3.45 13.06
N SER A 733 3.83 -3.52 14.29
CA SER A 733 4.61 -3.31 15.51
C SER A 733 5.76 -4.32 15.65
N TRP A 734 5.53 -5.58 15.24
CA TRP A 734 6.58 -6.61 15.21
C TRP A 734 7.73 -6.23 14.26
N ALA A 735 7.42 -5.77 13.05
CA ALA A 735 8.43 -5.36 12.08
C ALA A 735 9.23 -4.15 12.58
N ILE A 736 8.54 -3.11 13.08
CA ILE A 736 9.17 -1.88 13.56
C ILE A 736 10.10 -2.18 14.74
N VAL A 737 9.64 -2.95 15.74
CA VAL A 737 10.48 -3.22 16.92
C VAL A 737 11.69 -4.11 16.59
N ARG A 738 11.63 -4.92 15.52
CA ARG A 738 12.81 -5.59 14.97
C ARG A 738 13.80 -4.59 14.37
N GLY A 739 13.32 -3.61 13.59
CA GLY A 739 14.17 -2.52 13.09
C GLY A 739 14.84 -1.74 14.22
N VAL A 740 14.11 -1.47 15.31
CA VAL A 740 14.67 -0.90 16.54
C VAL A 740 15.78 -1.79 17.12
N GLY A 741 15.54 -3.09 17.24
CA GLY A 741 16.53 -4.05 17.72
C GLY A 741 17.77 -4.13 16.83
N ASP A 742 17.62 -4.10 15.51
CA ASP A 742 18.73 -4.13 14.55
C ASP A 742 19.58 -2.84 14.60
N LEU A 743 18.94 -1.69 14.81
CA LEU A 743 19.63 -0.40 14.96
C LEU A 743 20.39 -0.29 16.28
N ILE A 744 19.80 -0.77 17.39
CA ILE A 744 20.46 -0.82 18.70
C ILE A 744 21.59 -1.87 18.71
N GLY A 745 21.37 -3.02 18.06
CA GLY A 745 22.27 -4.17 18.13
C GLY A 745 23.61 -3.99 17.39
N LYS A 746 23.68 -3.15 16.35
CA LYS A 746 24.86 -3.06 15.47
C LYS A 746 26.01 -2.26 16.08
N GLY A 747 25.77 -0.97 16.38
CA GLY A 747 26.77 -0.06 16.96
C GLY A 747 26.75 -0.01 18.49
N GLY A 748 25.93 -0.86 19.11
CA GLY A 748 25.59 -0.75 20.50
C GLY A 748 24.53 0.33 20.73
N GLY A 749 23.75 0.19 21.79
CA GLY A 749 22.69 1.15 22.06
C GLY A 749 21.81 0.80 23.24
N ALA A 750 20.94 1.76 23.57
CA ALA A 750 19.85 1.59 24.50
C ALA A 750 18.57 2.24 23.96
N GLY A 751 17.43 1.62 24.24
CA GLY A 751 16.12 2.07 23.79
C GLY A 751 15.07 2.01 24.88
N LEU A 752 14.10 2.93 24.84
CA LEU A 752 12.89 2.87 25.66
C LEU A 752 11.64 2.82 24.78
N VAL A 753 10.74 1.90 25.10
CA VAL A 753 9.37 1.88 24.58
C VAL A 753 8.44 2.20 25.74
N ILE A 754 7.68 3.29 25.63
CA ILE A 754 6.81 3.81 26.68
C ILE A 754 5.40 3.98 26.12
N ASP A 755 4.47 3.16 26.60
CA ASP A 755 3.13 3.12 26.02
C ASP A 755 2.12 2.53 27.01
N TYR A 756 0.82 2.74 26.80
CA TYR A 756 -0.21 2.07 27.60
C TYR A 756 -0.46 0.65 27.09
N GLY A 757 -0.44 -0.29 28.02
CA GLY A 757 -0.45 -1.70 27.68
C GLY A 757 0.01 -2.55 28.84
N ASP A 758 0.36 -3.79 28.52
CA ASP A 758 0.84 -4.75 29.51
C ASP A 758 1.57 -5.93 28.84
N ASP A 759 2.19 -6.79 29.65
CA ASP A 759 2.97 -7.95 29.19
C ASP A 759 2.07 -9.15 28.80
N ARG A 760 1.02 -8.90 28.00
CA ARG A 760 0.02 -9.90 27.59
C ARG A 760 -0.72 -9.47 26.32
N ALA A 761 -1.42 -10.43 25.71
CA ALA A 761 -2.30 -10.16 24.58
C ALA A 761 -3.60 -9.52 25.06
N PHE A 762 -4.15 -8.65 24.22
CA PHE A 762 -5.44 -8.01 24.42
C PHE A 762 -6.46 -8.56 23.42
N GLY A 763 -7.75 -8.40 23.73
CA GLY A 763 -8.84 -8.79 22.83
C GLY A 763 -9.98 -7.77 22.76
N ALA A 764 -9.84 -6.66 23.48
CA ALA A 764 -10.86 -5.61 23.60
C ALA A 764 -10.23 -4.32 24.16
N SER A 765 -9.22 -3.78 23.48
CA SER A 765 -8.58 -2.51 23.84
C SER A 765 -8.71 -1.43 22.77
N PHE A 766 -9.06 -1.80 21.53
CA PHE A 766 -9.24 -0.87 20.42
C PHE A 766 -10.35 0.14 20.69
N ARG A 767 -10.05 1.43 20.57
CA ARG A 767 -10.94 2.53 20.96
C ARG A 767 -10.66 3.82 20.18
N GLY A 768 -11.63 4.74 20.20
CA GLY A 768 -11.49 6.07 19.61
C GLY A 768 -11.62 7.19 20.65
N PHE A 769 -10.87 8.27 20.46
CA PHE A 769 -10.98 9.50 21.25
C PHE A 769 -11.28 10.71 20.36
N HIS A 770 -12.16 11.57 20.84
CA HIS A 770 -12.43 12.87 20.24
C HIS A 770 -12.75 13.88 21.34
N LYS A 771 -12.04 15.01 21.37
CA LYS A 771 -12.15 16.09 22.37
C LYS A 771 -12.14 15.57 23.81
N HIS A 772 -11.13 14.77 24.14
CA HIS A 772 -10.95 14.12 25.45
C HIS A 772 -12.09 13.17 25.89
N LYS A 773 -12.93 12.71 24.97
CA LYS A 773 -14.01 11.74 25.25
C LYS A 773 -13.81 10.46 24.47
N LEU A 774 -14.09 9.34 25.12
CA LEU A 774 -14.19 8.04 24.47
C LEU A 774 -15.38 8.06 23.50
N VAL A 775 -15.14 7.72 22.25
CA VAL A 775 -16.15 7.63 21.18
C VAL A 775 -16.10 6.25 20.53
N ASP A 776 -17.16 5.93 19.79
CA ASP A 776 -17.18 4.75 18.93
C ASP A 776 -16.06 4.86 17.87
N VAL A 777 -15.40 3.76 17.53
CA VAL A 777 -14.27 3.73 16.57
C VAL A 777 -14.68 4.12 15.15
N PHE A 778 -15.98 4.05 14.85
CA PHE A 778 -16.56 4.48 13.58
C PHE A 778 -17.09 5.92 13.62
N HIS A 779 -16.95 6.62 14.77
CA HIS A 779 -17.31 8.02 14.88
C HIS A 779 -16.37 8.88 14.02
N GLN A 780 -16.95 9.65 13.09
CA GLN A 780 -16.25 10.63 12.24
C GLN A 780 -14.84 10.20 11.79
N PRO A 781 -14.72 9.18 10.91
CA PRO A 781 -13.43 8.67 10.46
C PRO A 781 -12.53 9.81 9.97
N GLY A 782 -11.27 9.83 10.45
CA GLY A 782 -10.27 10.86 10.15
C GLY A 782 -10.28 12.08 11.07
N PHE A 783 -11.20 12.13 12.05
CA PHE A 783 -11.27 13.17 13.08
C PHE A 783 -11.18 12.63 14.52
N CYS A 784 -11.06 11.32 14.66
CA CYS A 784 -10.85 10.68 15.96
C CYS A 784 -9.48 10.03 15.99
N ASP A 785 -8.83 10.11 17.13
CA ASP A 785 -7.63 9.36 17.45
C ASP A 785 -8.02 7.91 17.76
N LEU A 786 -7.51 6.96 17.00
CA LEU A 786 -7.80 5.53 17.16
C LEU A 786 -6.60 4.83 17.73
N THR A 787 -6.80 4.06 18.80
CA THR A 787 -5.69 3.45 19.51
C THR A 787 -6.00 2.07 20.08
N ALA A 788 -4.95 1.31 20.37
CA ALA A 788 -5.03 -0.01 21.00
C ALA A 788 -3.94 -0.17 22.08
N ASN A 789 -4.18 -0.99 23.11
CA ASN A 789 -3.18 -1.28 24.11
C ASN A 789 -2.01 -2.07 23.50
N VAL A 790 -0.79 -1.70 23.89
CA VAL A 790 0.43 -2.37 23.43
C VAL A 790 0.63 -3.70 24.16
N ASP A 791 0.82 -4.74 23.37
CA ASP A 791 1.21 -6.07 23.81
C ASP A 791 2.74 -6.15 23.93
N PHE A 792 3.28 -5.81 25.11
CA PHE A 792 4.72 -5.81 25.35
C PHE A 792 5.35 -7.20 25.23
N ALA A 793 4.59 -8.27 25.51
CA ALA A 793 5.09 -9.63 25.35
C ALA A 793 5.38 -9.94 23.88
N TYR A 794 4.52 -9.47 22.97
CA TYR A 794 4.70 -9.60 21.53
C TYR A 794 5.90 -8.80 21.02
N LEU A 795 6.13 -7.59 21.53
CA LEU A 795 7.33 -6.80 21.20
C LEU A 795 8.63 -7.49 21.65
N LYS A 796 8.63 -8.10 22.84
CA LYS A 796 9.79 -8.86 23.34
C LYS A 796 10.06 -10.11 22.50
N GLU A 797 9.02 -10.81 22.04
CA GLU A 797 9.16 -11.96 21.15
C GLU A 797 9.85 -11.58 19.84
N ALA A 798 9.49 -10.44 19.25
CA ALA A 798 10.17 -9.89 18.07
C ALA A 798 11.67 -9.63 18.31
N LEU A 799 12.02 -9.05 19.47
CA LEU A 799 13.41 -8.71 19.79
C LEU A 799 14.33 -9.93 19.96
N LYS A 800 13.79 -11.13 20.26
CA LYS A 800 14.58 -12.37 20.35
C LYS A 800 15.35 -12.72 19.07
N PHE A 801 14.96 -12.15 17.93
CA PHE A 801 15.61 -12.35 16.63
C PHE A 801 16.69 -11.30 16.31
N THR A 802 17.07 -10.48 17.29
CA THR A 802 18.05 -9.39 17.15
C THR A 802 19.18 -9.56 18.19
N SER A 803 20.26 -8.79 18.07
CA SER A 803 21.39 -8.81 19.02
C SER A 803 21.13 -7.95 20.28
N THR A 804 19.89 -7.93 20.76
CA THR A 804 19.45 -7.08 21.87
C THR A 804 18.76 -7.88 22.98
N THR A 805 18.74 -7.30 24.18
CA THR A 805 18.01 -7.80 25.34
C THR A 805 16.91 -6.81 25.72
N SER A 806 15.70 -7.32 25.95
CA SER A 806 14.56 -6.53 26.43
C SER A 806 14.37 -6.67 27.95
N HIS A 807 13.91 -5.60 28.59
CA HIS A 807 13.78 -5.45 30.04
C HIS A 807 12.40 -4.92 30.43
N GLY A 808 11.87 -5.36 31.58
CA GLY A 808 10.52 -4.98 32.03
C GLY A 808 9.41 -5.77 31.31
N PRO A 809 8.23 -5.18 31.03
CA PRO A 809 7.88 -3.80 31.33
C PRO A 809 7.72 -3.58 32.84
N ILE A 810 7.90 -2.33 33.27
CA ILE A 810 7.48 -1.85 34.60
C ILE A 810 6.50 -0.69 34.42
N THR A 811 5.70 -0.37 35.44
CA THR A 811 4.80 0.80 35.39
C THR A 811 5.59 2.11 35.22
N GLN A 812 5.01 3.09 34.54
CA GLN A 812 5.59 4.45 34.43
C GLN A 812 5.87 5.05 35.81
N HIS A 813 4.97 4.87 36.79
CA HIS A 813 5.20 5.29 38.17
C HIS A 813 6.52 4.73 38.70
N ALA A 814 6.70 3.40 38.64
CA ALA A 814 7.90 2.74 39.14
C ALA A 814 9.16 3.21 38.42
N PHE A 815 9.10 3.38 37.10
CA PHE A 815 10.23 3.90 36.31
C PHE A 815 10.61 5.32 36.77
N LEU A 816 9.67 6.27 36.75
CA LEU A 816 9.94 7.67 37.09
C LEU A 816 10.38 7.83 38.55
N ALA A 817 9.74 7.11 39.49
CA ALA A 817 10.11 7.15 40.90
C ALA A 817 11.55 6.67 41.12
N LYS A 818 11.93 5.52 40.52
CA LYS A 818 13.28 4.96 40.60
C LYS A 818 14.31 5.83 39.87
N MET A 819 13.94 6.45 38.76
CA MET A 819 14.82 7.39 38.04
C MET A 819 15.03 8.72 38.77
N GLY A 820 14.32 8.98 39.87
CA GLY A 820 14.54 10.15 40.73
C GLY A 820 13.60 11.32 40.49
N ALA A 821 12.38 11.06 39.99
CA ALA A 821 11.35 12.10 39.84
C ALA A 821 11.15 12.99 41.07
N PRO A 822 11.07 12.48 42.32
CA PRO A 822 10.90 13.35 43.49
C PRO A 822 12.07 14.33 43.68
N ILE A 823 13.30 13.88 43.44
CA ILE A 823 14.51 14.71 43.55
C ILE A 823 14.49 15.79 42.48
N ARG A 824 14.14 15.40 41.24
CA ARG A 824 14.11 16.35 40.14
C ARG A 824 13.01 17.39 40.29
N LEU A 825 11.81 16.98 40.70
CA LEU A 825 10.72 17.89 41.03
C LEU A 825 11.15 18.91 42.09
N HIS A 826 11.80 18.46 43.16
CA HIS A 826 12.30 19.36 44.20
C HIS A 826 13.25 20.43 43.64
N ARG A 827 14.17 20.05 42.74
CA ARG A 827 15.07 21.00 42.05
C ARG A 827 14.33 21.98 41.14
N LEU A 828 13.34 21.52 40.40
CA LEU A 828 12.52 22.39 39.54
C LEU A 828 11.72 23.41 40.36
N LEU A 829 11.18 23.00 41.51
CA LEU A 829 10.46 23.90 42.43
C LEU A 829 11.37 24.96 43.05
N GLN A 830 12.63 24.63 43.37
CA GLN A 830 13.63 25.59 43.83
C GLN A 830 13.97 26.64 42.76
N GLY A 831 13.98 26.25 41.48
CA GLY A 831 14.27 27.14 40.35
C GLY A 831 13.07 27.95 39.85
N ALA A 832 11.85 27.65 40.31
CA ALA A 832 10.63 28.31 39.86
C ALA A 832 10.51 29.73 40.44
N LYS A 833 10.30 30.71 39.55
CA LYS A 833 10.29 32.15 39.87
C LYS A 833 8.98 32.63 40.51
N ASP A 834 7.89 31.94 40.25
CA ASP A 834 6.53 32.30 40.65
C ASP A 834 5.73 31.07 41.11
N ASP A 835 4.68 31.31 41.91
CA ASP A 835 3.87 30.24 42.50
C ASP A 835 2.99 29.50 41.46
N GLU A 836 2.61 30.16 40.37
CA GLU A 836 1.85 29.53 39.29
C GLU A 836 2.68 28.42 38.61
N THR A 837 3.94 28.71 38.29
CA THR A 837 4.90 27.73 37.77
C THR A 837 5.12 26.60 38.76
N ARG A 838 5.25 26.88 40.06
CA ARG A 838 5.40 25.83 41.09
C ARG A 838 4.20 24.90 41.12
N GLU A 839 2.98 25.43 41.09
CA GLU A 839 1.76 24.63 41.10
C GLU A 839 1.60 23.82 39.82
N ARG A 840 1.94 24.38 38.65
CA ARG A 840 1.95 23.65 37.38
C ARG A 840 2.92 22.47 37.42
N LEU A 841 4.13 22.66 37.94
CA LEU A 841 5.14 21.60 38.10
C LEU A 841 4.66 20.48 39.03
N LYS A 842 4.07 20.83 40.19
CA LYS A 842 3.52 19.84 41.13
C LYS A 842 2.40 19.02 40.48
N LYS A 843 1.43 19.69 39.84
CA LYS A 843 0.29 19.03 39.17
C LYS A 843 0.76 18.12 38.04
N GLY A 844 1.70 18.57 37.22
CA GLY A 844 2.27 17.77 36.14
C GLY A 844 2.97 16.51 36.65
N ALA A 845 3.84 16.64 37.64
CA ALA A 845 4.52 15.50 38.22
C ALA A 845 3.55 14.51 38.89
N ALA A 846 2.56 15.02 39.64
CA ALA A 846 1.53 14.19 40.27
C ALA A 846 0.74 13.38 39.23
N ARG A 847 0.37 14.00 38.11
CA ARG A 847 -0.34 13.31 37.01
C ARG A 847 0.49 12.20 36.37
N LEU A 848 1.80 12.42 36.16
CA LEU A 848 2.68 11.42 35.54
C LEU A 848 2.88 10.17 36.40
N ILE A 849 2.86 10.31 37.73
CA ILE A 849 3.09 9.21 38.67
C ILE A 849 1.80 8.67 39.30
N ASP A 850 0.63 9.18 38.93
CA ASP A 850 -0.65 8.73 39.50
C ASP A 850 -0.91 7.26 39.15
N LEU A 851 -0.96 6.39 40.17
CA LEU A 851 -1.21 4.96 40.02
C LEU A 851 -2.61 4.65 39.47
N ALA A 852 -3.60 5.51 39.73
CA ALA A 852 -4.94 5.35 39.16
C ALA A 852 -5.04 5.85 37.71
N GLY A 853 -4.10 6.71 37.30
CA GLY A 853 -4.02 7.30 35.97
C GLY A 853 -2.79 6.83 35.20
N MET A 854 -2.03 7.80 34.68
CA MET A 854 -0.91 7.54 33.75
C MET A 854 0.19 6.67 34.37
N GLY A 855 0.48 6.86 35.66
CA GLY A 855 1.52 6.12 36.36
C GLY A 855 1.29 4.61 36.39
N GLY A 856 0.03 4.16 36.46
CA GLY A 856 -0.33 2.73 36.45
C GLY A 856 -0.63 2.18 35.05
N GLN A 857 -1.29 2.96 34.19
CA GLN A 857 -1.69 2.52 32.85
C GLN A 857 -0.50 2.38 31.90
N TYR A 858 0.42 3.36 31.92
CA TYR A 858 1.61 3.35 31.08
C TYR A 858 2.65 2.36 31.60
N LYS A 859 3.32 1.72 30.66
CA LYS A 859 4.40 0.77 30.88
C LYS A 859 5.65 1.25 30.17
N VAL A 860 6.79 0.91 30.75
CA VAL A 860 8.11 1.23 30.22
C VAL A 860 8.85 -0.08 30.02
N MET A 861 9.29 -0.33 28.79
CA MET A 861 10.16 -1.44 28.41
C MET A 861 11.52 -0.90 27.98
N GLY A 862 12.60 -1.44 28.54
CA GLY A 862 13.97 -1.12 28.16
C GLY A 862 14.51 -2.09 27.12
N ILE A 863 15.41 -1.63 26.26
CA ILE A 863 16.13 -2.43 25.26
C ILE A 863 17.60 -2.07 25.34
N THR A 864 18.50 -3.05 25.38
CA THR A 864 19.96 -2.81 25.41
C THR A 864 20.69 -3.76 24.48
N SER A 865 21.77 -3.30 23.84
CA SER A 865 22.62 -4.16 22.99
C SER A 865 23.45 -5.17 23.79
N GLY A 866 23.71 -6.35 23.20
CA GLY A 866 24.63 -7.37 23.73
C GLY A 866 23.98 -8.47 24.57
N GLU A 867 24.81 -9.36 25.14
CA GLU A 867 24.36 -10.52 25.93
C GLU A 867 23.49 -10.10 27.12
N LYS A 868 22.63 -11.03 27.58
CA LYS A 868 21.69 -10.84 28.69
C LYS A 868 22.42 -10.31 29.93
N GLN A 869 22.28 -9.01 30.17
CA GLN A 869 22.59 -8.43 31.47
C GLN A 869 21.41 -8.75 32.41
N GLU A 870 21.67 -9.49 33.48
CA GLU A 870 20.63 -9.93 34.42
C GLU A 870 19.95 -8.74 35.14
N GLN A 871 20.60 -7.58 35.24
CA GLN A 871 20.07 -6.40 35.91
C GLN A 871 20.48 -5.11 35.19
N VAL A 872 19.50 -4.36 34.68
CA VAL A 872 19.68 -3.03 34.10
C VAL A 872 18.77 -2.06 34.84
N TYR A 873 19.32 -1.16 35.64
CA TYR A 873 18.50 -0.25 36.45
C TYR A 873 17.58 0.60 35.56
N PRO A 874 16.28 0.82 35.90
CA PRO A 874 15.57 0.36 37.10
C PRO A 874 14.87 -1.01 36.97
N PHE A 875 15.08 -1.73 35.87
CA PHE A 875 14.48 -3.03 35.57
C PHE A 875 15.17 -4.16 36.35
N GLY A 876 14.39 -5.11 36.88
CA GLY A 876 14.93 -6.24 37.65
C GLY A 876 15.36 -5.90 39.09
N TYR A 877 15.10 -4.69 39.58
CA TYR A 877 15.33 -4.29 40.96
C TYR A 877 14.01 -4.17 41.71
N ASP A 878 13.50 -5.26 42.31
CA ASP A 878 12.34 -5.19 43.20
C ASP A 878 12.75 -4.80 44.63
N SER A 879 11.98 -3.89 45.23
CA SER A 879 12.22 -3.38 46.58
C SER A 879 12.01 -4.43 47.69
N SER A 880 11.42 -5.60 47.37
CA SER A 880 11.14 -6.68 48.31
C SER A 880 12.33 -7.62 48.58
N GLU A 881 13.33 -7.70 47.70
CA GLU A 881 14.41 -8.70 47.84
C GLU A 881 15.59 -8.26 48.70
N ARG A 882 15.71 -6.96 49.05
CA ARG A 882 16.79 -6.47 49.92
C ARG A 882 16.53 -6.64 51.42
N GLN A 883 15.33 -6.99 51.86
CA GLN A 883 15.05 -7.21 53.30
C GLN A 883 15.39 -8.63 53.78
N THR A 884 15.67 -9.59 52.89
CA THR A 884 15.93 -10.99 53.28
C THR A 884 17.40 -11.40 53.26
N LYS A 885 18.33 -10.49 52.92
CA LYS A 885 19.79 -10.75 52.96
C LYS A 885 20.56 -9.92 54.00
N GLN A 886 19.86 -9.22 54.91
CA GLN A 886 20.44 -8.55 56.08
C GLN A 886 19.61 -8.81 57.35
N ALA A 887 19.14 -10.05 57.54
CA ALA A 887 18.60 -10.55 58.80
C ALA A 887 19.36 -11.80 59.23
#